data_AF-A0AAE4EGF2-F1
#
_entry.id   AF-A0AAE4EGF2-F1
#
_cell.length_a   1.000
_cell.length_b   1.000
_cell.length_c   1.000
_cell.angle_alpha   90.00
_cell.angle_beta   90.00
_cell.angle_gamma   90.00
#
_symmetry.space_group_name_H-M   'P 1'
#
loop_
_entity.id
_entity.type
_entity.pdbx_description
1 polymer ?
#
loop_
_entity_poly.entity_id
_entity_poly.type
_entity_poly.pdbx_seq_one_letter_code
_entity_poly.pdbx_strand_id
1 'polypeptide(L)'
;MNSDPVLPSRSWVVAVHLTLEDLGPAGTGVVLDERRVLTSAHVIPASEHGRAGLCVAFPFAESEAMLNRVRVREVRRAAAPQADMAVLHLDSPIPAGVAVARLRCPPADALKGLRWEAVGFPGGQWQGSVAHGEFGPGLGYGWVRLDTQSRYPIDQGFSGGGLWCPDYESVVAMVGTAEAGGDGQGLTLFHADRFAPEEQIQVLTEWSIRASDEAAQQAWGWHWSLGRDREADRHWRPRARGVMSAAEQGNRFRGRVQALREIVNWLTGPDHDPAILIVTGRPGAGKSAVLGRIVVTAAGDIEDGEPGASEDGQVLAPKGSVDCAVHVKSKTALEVAREIARAASAPLPQEPADLPALLATATADRTDRFALVVDALDEADDPEQARAIIRDVLLPITAGHGPAQTKILVGTRRFVGEEDLLQLFGSRVPVIDLDEPNYFELDDLAACAQATLQLRGAERPGNPYQSDAVAVPVARRIAALAERNFLVASLVARTHGLYDEYPIPVEQIRFTPDVREALAGFLQHLPAVDGLSAEDLLAALAYIDAPGVPVGVWRAALQALLGRAPDERQMREFAQTSAANFLVESSRSYDPVYRLFHQALNETLAKRPSSAADEAAIARAFIDYGRQRGWRAAPRYLRQSLPAHAARAGVIDELLTDVDYTLHADLRRLIPATAAGTSTSRAQQAVSLLHRTPAAIDADPAHRLALFSVTEALDELDLGYRQHVGAAPYRGIWAHVRPRTERSILTGHTGSVRGVCAVRVDGRDLLASAGADETVRIWDPTTGTEVHQLTGHTASVHGVCAVRVDGRDLLASAGADETVRIWDPTTGTEVHQLTGHTASVHGVCAVRVDGRDLLASAGADETVRIWDPTTGTEVHQLTGHTASVHGVCAVRVDGRDLLASAGADETVRIWDPTTGTEVHQLTGHTASVHGVCAVRVDGRDLLASASADGTVRIWDPTTGTEVHQLTGHTGWVTGVCAVRVDGRDLLASASADRTVRIWDPATGTMVRKLARRWFRRRVGHVDWVRGVCAVRVDGRDLLASASDDKTVRIWDPTTGTEVRQLTGHTDWVRGISAVRVDGRDLLTSASDDETVRIWDPATGTEVRRPTGHANWVTGVCAVRVDGRDLLAGAGADGTVRIWDPTTGTEVRQLTGHTGSVSGISALRVDGRDLLASASADATVRIWDPITGTQLVNIPAYAEAATVNAIDGRVVVGLSTGLLAIELNLALRAPEQL
;
A
#
# COMPACT_ATOMS: atom_id res chain seq x y z
N MET A 1 -18.66 -25.76 19.11
CA MET A 1 -19.78 -24.96 18.55
C MET A 1 -19.12 -23.81 17.83
N ASN A 2 -19.30 -23.69 16.52
CA ASN A 2 -18.68 -22.62 15.76
C ASN A 2 -19.49 -21.34 16.01
N SER A 3 -18.80 -20.25 16.31
CA SER A 3 -19.40 -18.93 16.49
C SER A 3 -19.34 -18.16 15.17
N ASP A 4 -20.48 -18.04 14.50
CA ASP A 4 -20.65 -17.14 13.35
C ASP A 4 -20.45 -15.67 13.77
N PRO A 5 -20.04 -14.78 12.85
CA PRO A 5 -19.91 -13.35 13.14
C PRO A 5 -21.26 -12.73 13.56
N VAL A 6 -21.19 -11.84 14.56
CA VAL A 6 -22.37 -11.15 15.10
C VAL A 6 -22.65 -9.90 14.28
N LEU A 7 -23.66 -9.99 13.40
CA LEU A 7 -24.32 -8.83 12.79
C LEU A 7 -24.77 -7.83 13.89
N PRO A 8 -24.73 -6.51 13.63
CA PRO A 8 -25.45 -5.54 14.46
C PRO A 8 -26.96 -5.83 14.46
N SER A 9 -27.71 -5.18 15.37
CA SER A 9 -29.13 -5.48 15.64
C SER A 9 -29.93 -5.86 14.39
N ARG A 10 -30.43 -7.10 14.35
CA ARG A 10 -31.15 -7.69 13.21
C ARG A 10 -32.62 -7.26 13.15
N SER A 11 -33.07 -6.37 14.04
CA SER A 11 -34.48 -5.96 14.15
C SER A 11 -35.07 -5.37 12.86
N TRP A 12 -34.23 -4.87 11.95
CA TRP A 12 -34.64 -4.35 10.62
C TRP A 12 -34.98 -5.44 9.60
N VAL A 13 -34.75 -6.73 9.91
CA VAL A 13 -35.15 -7.87 9.08
C VAL A 13 -36.58 -8.28 9.46
N VAL A 14 -37.47 -8.33 8.46
CA VAL A 14 -38.86 -8.80 8.65
C VAL A 14 -39.12 -10.11 7.93
N ALA A 15 -40.12 -10.84 8.44
CA ALA A 15 -40.68 -12.03 7.83
C ALA A 15 -42.00 -11.66 7.13
N VAL A 16 -42.15 -11.96 5.84
CA VAL A 16 -43.34 -11.64 5.04
C VAL A 16 -44.28 -12.83 5.03
N HIS A 17 -45.54 -12.64 5.43
CA HIS A 17 -46.59 -13.66 5.47
C HIS A 17 -47.75 -13.29 4.54
N LEU A 18 -48.29 -14.26 3.80
CA LEU A 18 -49.38 -14.06 2.83
C LEU A 18 -50.75 -13.97 3.51
N THR A 19 -50.89 -14.61 4.68
CA THR A 19 -52.06 -14.52 5.55
C THR A 19 -51.66 -14.32 7.01
N LEU A 20 -52.60 -13.80 7.81
CA LEU A 20 -52.44 -13.68 9.27
C LEU A 20 -52.36 -15.05 9.98
N GLU A 21 -52.79 -16.13 9.32
CA GLU A 21 -52.83 -17.49 9.87
C GLU A 21 -51.62 -18.35 9.44
N ASP A 22 -50.77 -17.84 8.54
CA ASP A 22 -49.61 -18.58 8.01
C ASP A 22 -48.63 -18.94 9.14
N LEU A 23 -48.32 -20.24 9.29
CA LEU A 23 -47.37 -20.75 10.29
C LEU A 23 -45.90 -20.48 9.96
N GLY A 24 -45.58 -20.19 8.69
CA GLY A 24 -44.24 -19.83 8.23
C GLY A 24 -44.29 -18.64 7.26
N PRO A 25 -43.21 -17.85 7.16
CA PRO A 25 -43.10 -16.78 6.17
C PRO A 25 -42.91 -17.32 4.75
N ALA A 26 -43.36 -16.55 3.77
CA ALA A 26 -43.18 -16.80 2.34
C ALA A 26 -41.89 -16.17 1.77
N GLY A 27 -41.25 -15.30 2.54
CA GLY A 27 -39.99 -14.63 2.21
C GLY A 27 -39.61 -13.65 3.31
N THR A 28 -38.62 -12.79 3.02
CA THR A 28 -38.11 -11.79 3.97
C THR A 28 -38.15 -10.39 3.37
N GLY A 29 -37.92 -9.37 4.20
CA GLY A 29 -37.88 -7.98 3.78
C GLY A 29 -37.01 -7.13 4.69
N VAL A 30 -36.77 -5.89 4.26
CA VAL A 30 -35.93 -4.88 4.92
C VAL A 30 -36.79 -3.69 5.30
N VAL A 31 -36.76 -3.28 6.58
CA VAL A 31 -37.42 -2.03 7.03
C VAL A 31 -36.71 -0.81 6.43
N LEU A 32 -37.41 -0.07 5.58
CA LEU A 32 -36.94 1.15 4.92
C LEU A 32 -37.17 2.42 5.77
N ASP A 33 -38.32 2.49 6.45
CA ASP A 33 -38.67 3.55 7.42
C ASP A 33 -39.77 3.04 8.37
N GLU A 34 -40.42 3.94 9.12
CA GLU A 34 -41.49 3.58 10.06
C GLU A 34 -42.68 2.85 9.44
N ARG A 35 -42.91 2.96 8.12
CA ARG A 35 -44.11 2.44 7.45
C ARG A 35 -43.82 1.67 6.15
N ARG A 36 -42.57 1.56 5.71
CA ARG A 36 -42.22 0.89 4.45
C ARG A 36 -41.24 -0.25 4.65
N VAL A 37 -41.50 -1.35 3.94
CA VAL A 37 -40.65 -2.54 3.87
C VAL A 37 -40.34 -2.88 2.42
N LEU A 38 -39.06 -3.08 2.10
CA LEU A 38 -38.60 -3.59 0.80
C LEU A 38 -38.59 -5.12 0.80
N THR A 39 -39.07 -5.75 -0.27
CA THR A 39 -39.01 -7.21 -0.48
C THR A 39 -39.02 -7.54 -1.99
N SER A 40 -38.78 -8.80 -2.37
CA SER A 40 -38.81 -9.21 -3.78
C SER A 40 -40.24 -9.34 -4.29
N ALA A 41 -40.48 -8.95 -5.54
CA ALA A 41 -41.81 -8.94 -6.11
C ALA A 41 -42.43 -10.34 -6.19
N HIS A 42 -41.63 -11.38 -6.46
CA HIS A 42 -42.12 -12.76 -6.54
C HIS A 42 -42.53 -13.36 -5.18
N VAL A 43 -42.09 -12.81 -4.04
CA VAL A 43 -42.55 -13.21 -2.69
C VAL A 43 -44.05 -12.92 -2.53
N ILE A 44 -44.57 -11.96 -3.29
CA ILE A 44 -45.96 -11.51 -3.22
C ILE A 44 -46.78 -12.17 -4.34
N PRO A 45 -47.93 -12.80 -4.06
CA PRO A 45 -48.77 -13.40 -5.10
C PRO A 45 -49.34 -12.35 -6.09
N ALA A 46 -49.59 -12.79 -7.33
CA ALA A 46 -50.06 -11.94 -8.41
C ALA A 46 -51.58 -11.66 -8.40
N SER A 47 -52.37 -12.37 -7.58
CA SER A 47 -53.84 -12.24 -7.54
C SER A 47 -54.32 -11.19 -6.55
N GLU A 48 -55.31 -10.38 -6.93
CA GLU A 48 -55.90 -9.36 -6.03
C GLU A 48 -56.51 -9.96 -4.76
N HIS A 49 -57.03 -11.19 -4.85
CA HIS A 49 -57.58 -11.93 -3.71
C HIS A 49 -56.50 -12.30 -2.65
N GLY A 50 -55.22 -12.35 -3.04
CA GLY A 50 -54.11 -12.58 -2.11
C GLY A 50 -53.67 -11.34 -1.31
N ARG A 51 -54.17 -10.14 -1.63
CA ARG A 51 -53.78 -8.91 -0.94
C ARG A 51 -54.41 -8.76 0.46
N ALA A 52 -55.56 -9.37 0.70
CA ALA A 52 -56.36 -9.15 1.91
C ALA A 52 -55.78 -9.74 3.21
N GLY A 53 -54.72 -10.55 3.13
CA GLY A 53 -54.07 -11.20 4.28
C GLY A 53 -52.60 -10.82 4.51
N LEU A 54 -51.98 -10.06 3.60
CA LEU A 54 -50.54 -9.80 3.60
C LEU A 54 -50.11 -9.02 4.85
N CYS A 55 -49.11 -9.54 5.56
CA CYS A 55 -48.60 -8.93 6.79
C CYS A 55 -47.10 -9.19 6.99
N VAL A 56 -46.46 -8.34 7.79
CA VAL A 56 -45.04 -8.46 8.18
C VAL A 56 -44.94 -8.76 9.68
N ALA A 57 -44.00 -9.64 10.03
CA ALA A 57 -43.63 -9.97 11.41
C ALA A 57 -42.18 -9.55 11.68
N PHE A 58 -41.86 -9.27 12.95
CA PHE A 58 -40.57 -8.72 13.39
C PHE A 58 -39.82 -9.71 14.31
N PRO A 59 -39.33 -10.86 13.80
CA PRO A 59 -38.80 -11.96 14.62
C PRO A 59 -37.51 -11.61 15.39
N PHE A 60 -36.87 -10.48 15.10
CA PHE A 60 -35.68 -9.98 15.81
C PHE A 60 -35.94 -8.70 16.62
N ALA A 61 -37.21 -8.35 16.85
CA ALA A 61 -37.58 -7.27 17.77
C ALA A 61 -37.47 -7.71 19.23
N GLU A 62 -37.17 -6.78 20.14
CA GLU A 62 -37.19 -7.04 21.57
C GLU A 62 -38.62 -7.09 22.13
N SER A 63 -38.86 -7.91 23.16
CA SER A 63 -40.12 -8.00 23.92
C SER A 63 -41.37 -8.47 23.12
N GLU A 64 -42.58 -8.08 23.55
CA GLU A 64 -43.86 -8.49 22.95
C GLU A 64 -44.02 -8.10 21.48
N ALA A 65 -43.22 -7.13 21.00
CA ALA A 65 -43.18 -6.70 19.60
C ALA A 65 -42.88 -7.85 18.61
N MET A 66 -42.13 -8.87 19.03
CA MET A 66 -41.81 -10.05 18.21
C MET A 66 -43.05 -10.80 17.71
N LEU A 67 -44.14 -10.80 18.50
CA LEU A 67 -45.39 -11.52 18.20
C LEU A 67 -46.39 -10.69 17.37
N ASN A 68 -46.14 -9.40 17.19
CA ASN A 68 -47.04 -8.51 16.46
C ASN A 68 -46.86 -8.66 14.94
N ARG A 69 -47.95 -8.94 14.23
CA ARG A 69 -48.03 -8.84 12.76
C ARG A 69 -48.68 -7.54 12.35
N VAL A 70 -47.99 -6.75 11.52
CA VAL A 70 -48.54 -5.50 10.95
C VAL A 70 -49.05 -5.80 9.54
N ARG A 71 -50.30 -5.37 9.26
CA ARG A 71 -50.93 -5.55 7.94
C ARG A 71 -50.30 -4.62 6.89
N VAL A 72 -50.23 -5.10 5.66
CA VAL A 72 -49.82 -4.30 4.51
C VAL A 72 -51.05 -3.62 3.91
N ARG A 73 -51.05 -2.28 3.90
CA ARG A 73 -52.07 -1.42 3.32
C ARG A 73 -52.04 -1.42 1.80
N GLU A 74 -50.83 -1.30 1.25
CA GLU A 74 -50.59 -1.10 -0.18
C GLU A 74 -49.30 -1.81 -0.57
N VAL A 75 -49.29 -2.45 -1.75
CA VAL A 75 -48.10 -3.05 -2.34
C VAL A 75 -47.81 -2.33 -3.65
N ARG A 76 -46.65 -1.69 -3.72
CA ARG A 76 -46.12 -1.11 -4.96
C ARG A 76 -45.03 -2.01 -5.50
N ARG A 77 -45.17 -2.42 -6.76
CA ARG A 77 -44.15 -3.19 -7.49
C ARG A 77 -43.41 -2.24 -8.41
N ALA A 78 -42.11 -2.39 -8.54
CA ALA A 78 -41.30 -1.62 -9.48
C ALA A 78 -41.90 -1.70 -10.90
N ALA A 79 -41.89 -0.58 -11.62
CA ALA A 79 -42.48 -0.49 -12.96
C ALA A 79 -41.74 -1.35 -13.99
N ALA A 80 -40.45 -1.62 -13.77
CA ALA A 80 -39.62 -2.49 -14.59
C ALA A 80 -39.76 -3.96 -14.15
N PRO A 81 -40.28 -4.88 -14.99
CA PRO A 81 -40.44 -6.29 -14.63
C PRO A 81 -39.12 -7.02 -14.31
N GLN A 82 -37.99 -6.47 -14.76
CA GLN A 82 -36.64 -7.00 -14.56
C GLN A 82 -36.04 -6.69 -13.17
N ALA A 83 -36.71 -5.89 -12.36
CA ALA A 83 -36.24 -5.50 -11.04
C ALA A 83 -36.59 -6.50 -9.92
N ASP A 84 -37.61 -7.34 -10.10
CA ASP A 84 -38.14 -8.26 -9.07
C ASP A 84 -38.28 -7.61 -7.67
N MET A 85 -38.82 -6.39 -7.63
CA MET A 85 -38.82 -5.54 -6.43
C MET A 85 -40.23 -5.07 -6.07
N ALA A 86 -40.55 -5.05 -4.77
CA ALA A 86 -41.78 -4.47 -4.24
C ALA A 86 -41.57 -3.77 -2.89
N VAL A 87 -42.29 -2.67 -2.69
CA VAL A 87 -42.37 -1.95 -1.42
C VAL A 87 -43.76 -2.16 -0.80
N LEU A 88 -43.77 -2.63 0.45
CA LEU A 88 -44.94 -2.84 1.27
C LEU A 88 -45.16 -1.59 2.14
N HIS A 89 -46.29 -0.92 1.99
CA HIS A 89 -46.71 0.17 2.87
C HIS A 89 -47.59 -0.39 3.97
N LEU A 90 -47.25 -0.14 5.23
CA LEU A 90 -47.90 -0.71 6.40
C LEU A 90 -49.14 0.10 6.84
N ASP A 91 -50.17 -0.58 7.33
CA ASP A 91 -51.39 0.05 7.89
C ASP A 91 -51.09 0.86 9.16
N SER A 92 -50.08 0.44 9.93
CA SER A 92 -49.59 1.10 11.14
C SER A 92 -48.06 1.21 11.12
N PRO A 93 -47.46 2.12 11.90
CA PRO A 93 -46.01 2.14 12.08
C PRO A 93 -45.45 0.79 12.58
N ILE A 94 -44.15 0.55 12.34
CA ILE A 94 -43.39 -0.54 12.94
C ILE A 94 -43.46 -0.48 14.49
N PRO A 95 -43.44 -1.62 15.19
CA PRO A 95 -43.40 -1.65 16.65
C PRO A 95 -42.19 -0.92 17.24
N ALA A 96 -42.36 -0.32 18.42
CA ALA A 96 -41.24 0.21 19.20
C ALA A 96 -40.20 -0.89 19.48
N GLY A 97 -38.92 -0.57 19.34
CA GLY A 97 -37.82 -1.55 19.42
C GLY A 97 -37.42 -2.18 18.06
N VAL A 98 -38.13 -1.88 16.97
CA VAL A 98 -37.71 -2.23 15.60
C VAL A 98 -36.84 -1.11 15.02
N ALA A 99 -35.59 -1.42 14.67
CA ALA A 99 -34.74 -0.49 13.93
C ALA A 99 -35.09 -0.45 12.42
N VAL A 100 -34.98 0.73 11.82
CA VAL A 100 -34.87 0.93 10.36
C VAL A 100 -33.47 0.49 9.89
N ALA A 101 -33.34 -0.17 8.73
CA ALA A 101 -32.05 -0.62 8.21
C ALA A 101 -31.09 0.55 7.91
N ARG A 102 -29.78 0.33 8.01
CA ARG A 102 -28.77 1.28 7.53
C ARG A 102 -28.55 1.00 6.04
N LEU A 103 -28.90 1.95 5.17
CA LEU A 103 -28.87 1.78 3.72
C LEU A 103 -27.70 2.56 3.09
N ARG A 104 -27.10 2.01 2.04
CA ARG A 104 -26.17 2.70 1.12
C ARG A 104 -26.46 2.26 -0.31
N CYS A 105 -26.23 3.13 -1.28
CA CYS A 105 -26.48 2.88 -2.70
C CYS A 105 -25.19 2.86 -3.54
N PRO A 106 -24.22 1.96 -3.29
CA PRO A 106 -23.08 1.78 -4.19
C PRO A 106 -23.54 1.12 -5.50
N PRO A 107 -22.91 1.43 -6.65
CA PRO A 107 -23.15 0.76 -7.91
C PRO A 107 -22.64 -0.70 -7.88
N ALA A 108 -23.17 -1.54 -8.76
CA ALA A 108 -22.88 -2.97 -8.81
C ALA A 108 -21.37 -3.31 -8.88
N ASP A 109 -20.61 -2.59 -9.71
CA ASP A 109 -19.17 -2.83 -9.86
C ASP A 109 -18.36 -2.48 -8.60
N ALA A 110 -18.86 -1.57 -7.75
CA ALA A 110 -18.24 -1.18 -6.48
C ALA A 110 -18.49 -2.19 -5.34
N LEU A 111 -19.27 -3.24 -5.59
CA LEU A 111 -19.50 -4.33 -4.64
C LEU A 111 -18.59 -5.54 -4.90
N LYS A 112 -18.09 -5.72 -6.12
CA LYS A 112 -17.34 -6.91 -6.55
C LYS A 112 -16.18 -7.25 -5.61
N GLY A 113 -16.15 -8.47 -5.08
CA GLY A 113 -15.14 -8.97 -4.14
C GLY A 113 -15.33 -8.49 -2.69
N LEU A 114 -16.33 -7.66 -2.38
CA LEU A 114 -16.71 -7.34 -1.02
C LEU A 114 -17.59 -8.45 -0.44
N ARG A 115 -17.59 -8.57 0.90
CA ARG A 115 -18.40 -9.58 1.59
C ARG A 115 -19.84 -9.10 1.76
N TRP A 116 -20.77 -10.05 1.79
CA TRP A 116 -22.16 -9.85 2.18
C TRP A 116 -22.61 -10.89 3.19
N GLU A 117 -23.59 -10.50 4.00
CA GLU A 117 -24.33 -11.35 4.92
C GLU A 117 -25.83 -11.07 4.72
N ALA A 118 -26.67 -12.11 4.71
CA ALA A 118 -28.11 -12.00 4.57
C ALA A 118 -28.82 -12.88 5.60
N VAL A 119 -30.02 -12.47 6.02
CA VAL A 119 -30.88 -13.24 6.91
C VAL A 119 -32.17 -13.58 6.16
N GLY A 120 -32.54 -14.86 6.16
CA GLY A 120 -33.75 -15.38 5.54
C GLY A 120 -34.43 -16.41 6.43
N PHE A 121 -35.58 -16.92 5.99
CA PHE A 121 -36.40 -17.87 6.72
C PHE A 121 -36.63 -19.16 5.90
N PRO A 122 -35.55 -19.92 5.58
CA PRO A 122 -35.62 -21.14 4.78
C PRO A 122 -36.61 -22.15 5.38
N GLY A 123 -37.41 -22.79 4.51
CA GLY A 123 -38.44 -23.76 4.93
C GLY A 123 -39.49 -23.23 5.91
N GLY A 124 -39.68 -21.91 6.00
CA GLY A 124 -40.65 -21.28 6.90
C GLY A 124 -40.24 -21.24 8.38
N GLN A 125 -38.95 -21.43 8.70
CA GLN A 125 -38.47 -21.47 10.09
C GLN A 125 -38.37 -20.08 10.72
N TRP A 126 -39.13 -19.83 11.78
CA TRP A 126 -39.26 -18.51 12.41
C TRP A 126 -38.00 -17.98 13.13
N GLN A 127 -37.02 -18.85 13.41
CA GLN A 127 -35.73 -18.46 14.02
C GLN A 127 -34.79 -17.72 13.06
N GLY A 128 -35.05 -17.83 11.75
CA GLY A 128 -34.18 -17.33 10.70
C GLY A 128 -32.89 -18.14 10.51
N SER A 129 -32.24 -17.94 9.37
CA SER A 129 -30.94 -18.49 9.03
C SER A 129 -30.07 -17.41 8.40
N VAL A 130 -28.76 -17.51 8.60
CA VAL A 130 -27.79 -16.55 8.08
C VAL A 130 -27.03 -17.19 6.93
N ALA A 131 -26.96 -16.52 5.80
CA ALA A 131 -26.10 -16.84 4.67
C ALA A 131 -25.03 -15.74 4.53
N HIS A 132 -23.85 -16.10 4.05
CA HIS A 132 -22.78 -15.14 3.77
C HIS A 132 -21.92 -15.58 2.59
N GLY A 133 -21.24 -14.63 1.97
CA GLY A 133 -20.38 -14.86 0.81
C GLY A 133 -19.75 -13.58 0.30
N GLU A 134 -19.34 -13.61 -0.97
CA GLU A 134 -18.77 -12.45 -1.67
C GLU A 134 -19.63 -12.06 -2.86
N PHE A 135 -19.60 -10.78 -3.23
CA PHE A 135 -20.26 -10.31 -4.44
C PHE A 135 -19.40 -10.67 -5.66
N GLY A 136 -19.97 -11.46 -6.57
CA GLY A 136 -19.36 -11.77 -7.86
C GLY A 136 -19.50 -10.61 -8.86
N PRO A 137 -19.32 -10.87 -10.18
CA PRO A 137 -19.48 -9.84 -11.19
C PRO A 137 -20.92 -9.30 -11.28
N GLY A 138 -21.04 -8.05 -11.74
CA GLY A 138 -22.33 -7.47 -12.13
C GLY A 138 -22.94 -8.20 -13.33
N LEU A 139 -24.26 -8.43 -13.30
CA LEU A 139 -25.01 -9.23 -14.27
C LEU A 139 -25.91 -8.37 -15.19
N GLY A 140 -25.74 -7.05 -15.16
CA GLY A 140 -26.57 -6.06 -15.88
C GLY A 140 -27.79 -5.61 -15.07
N TYR A 141 -28.39 -4.49 -15.47
CA TYR A 141 -29.59 -3.90 -14.82
C TYR A 141 -29.50 -3.73 -13.29
N GLY A 142 -28.29 -3.59 -12.73
CA GLY A 142 -28.07 -3.45 -11.29
C GLY A 142 -28.00 -4.73 -10.47
N TRP A 143 -28.05 -5.88 -11.13
CA TRP A 143 -27.89 -7.19 -10.51
C TRP A 143 -26.41 -7.52 -10.27
N VAL A 144 -26.13 -8.20 -9.16
CA VAL A 144 -24.82 -8.76 -8.79
C VAL A 144 -24.96 -10.25 -8.47
N ARG A 145 -23.98 -11.06 -8.85
CA ARG A 145 -23.92 -12.47 -8.42
C ARG A 145 -23.60 -12.55 -6.92
N LEU A 146 -24.22 -13.50 -6.22
CA LEU A 146 -23.94 -13.81 -4.82
C LEU A 146 -23.19 -15.14 -4.73
N ASP A 147 -21.88 -15.08 -4.59
CA ASP A 147 -21.03 -16.27 -4.47
C ASP A 147 -21.03 -16.73 -2.99
N THR A 148 -21.96 -17.63 -2.66
CA THR A 148 -22.23 -18.09 -1.29
C THR A 148 -21.09 -18.95 -0.72
N GLN A 149 -20.56 -18.57 0.44
CA GLN A 149 -19.51 -19.31 1.17
C GLN A 149 -20.03 -20.03 2.43
N SER A 150 -21.21 -19.65 2.93
CA SER A 150 -21.83 -20.25 4.12
C SER A 150 -22.28 -21.69 3.93
N ARG A 151 -22.30 -22.46 5.03
CA ARG A 151 -22.85 -23.84 5.07
C ARG A 151 -24.30 -23.94 4.56
N TYR A 152 -25.07 -22.87 4.71
CA TYR A 152 -26.43 -22.76 4.19
C TYR A 152 -26.40 -21.95 2.88
N PRO A 153 -26.90 -22.49 1.75
CA PRO A 153 -27.07 -21.73 0.53
C PRO A 153 -28.20 -20.70 0.68
N ILE A 154 -28.18 -19.66 -0.16
CA ILE A 154 -29.35 -18.79 -0.37
C ILE A 154 -30.47 -19.62 -1.03
N ASP A 155 -31.61 -19.76 -0.32
CA ASP A 155 -32.83 -20.42 -0.83
C ASP A 155 -34.02 -19.43 -0.89
N GLN A 156 -35.19 -19.90 -1.34
CA GLN A 156 -36.39 -19.07 -1.50
C GLN A 156 -36.81 -18.30 -0.22
N GLY A 157 -36.44 -18.78 0.97
CA GLY A 157 -36.70 -18.08 2.24
C GLY A 157 -35.85 -16.83 2.45
N PHE A 158 -34.79 -16.62 1.65
CA PHE A 158 -33.94 -15.42 1.65
C PHE A 158 -34.41 -14.35 0.66
N SER A 159 -35.32 -14.66 -0.25
CA SER A 159 -35.88 -13.70 -1.21
C SER A 159 -36.46 -12.47 -0.49
N GLY A 160 -36.02 -11.28 -0.93
CA GLY A 160 -36.35 -9.97 -0.36
C GLY A 160 -35.43 -9.53 0.77
N GLY A 161 -34.46 -10.36 1.18
CA GLY A 161 -33.60 -10.12 2.34
C GLY A 161 -32.54 -9.08 2.08
N GLY A 162 -32.20 -8.28 3.09
CA GLY A 162 -31.13 -7.27 2.96
C GLY A 162 -29.75 -7.92 2.94
N LEU A 163 -28.95 -7.58 1.91
CA LEU A 163 -27.55 -7.92 1.80
C LEU A 163 -26.72 -6.88 2.56
N TRP A 164 -26.39 -7.20 3.80
CA TRP A 164 -25.50 -6.41 4.65
C TRP A 164 -24.06 -6.60 4.20
N CYS A 165 -23.38 -5.52 3.81
CA CYS A 165 -21.95 -5.53 3.54
C CYS A 165 -21.17 -5.06 4.77
N PRO A 166 -20.30 -5.89 5.38
CA PRO A 166 -19.48 -5.49 6.51
C PRO A 166 -18.53 -4.33 6.19
N ASP A 167 -18.10 -4.20 4.93
CA ASP A 167 -17.09 -3.23 4.50
C ASP A 167 -17.68 -1.81 4.31
N TYR A 168 -18.98 -1.70 3.97
CA TYR A 168 -19.77 -0.46 4.05
C TYR A 168 -20.50 -0.27 5.39
N GLU A 169 -20.57 -1.33 6.21
CA GLU A 169 -21.39 -1.40 7.42
C GLU A 169 -22.88 -1.03 7.19
N SER A 170 -23.47 -1.53 6.10
CA SER A 170 -24.85 -1.22 5.69
C SER A 170 -25.46 -2.31 4.82
N VAL A 171 -26.78 -2.32 4.69
CA VAL A 171 -27.46 -2.98 3.57
C VAL A 171 -27.15 -2.20 2.29
N VAL A 172 -26.64 -2.89 1.28
CA VAL A 172 -26.22 -2.31 -0.02
C VAL A 172 -27.02 -2.85 -1.22
N ALA A 173 -27.69 -3.98 -1.02
CA ALA A 173 -28.49 -4.69 -2.00
C ALA A 173 -29.60 -5.48 -1.29
N MET A 174 -30.54 -6.03 -2.07
CA MET A 174 -31.53 -7.02 -1.61
C MET A 174 -31.37 -8.32 -2.39
N VAL A 175 -31.58 -9.48 -1.76
CA VAL A 175 -31.64 -10.78 -2.44
C VAL A 175 -32.87 -10.80 -3.33
N GLY A 176 -32.66 -10.87 -4.64
CA GLY A 176 -33.75 -11.04 -5.61
C GLY A 176 -34.04 -12.52 -5.79
N THR A 177 -33.42 -13.16 -6.79
CA THR A 177 -33.59 -14.60 -7.04
C THR A 177 -32.66 -15.47 -6.20
N ALA A 178 -33.22 -16.56 -5.67
CA ALA A 178 -32.56 -17.52 -4.81
C ALA A 178 -32.84 -18.94 -5.31
N GLU A 179 -31.86 -19.59 -5.95
CA GLU A 179 -32.01 -20.95 -6.47
C GLU A 179 -31.49 -22.00 -5.48
N ALA A 180 -32.20 -23.14 -5.41
CA ALA A 180 -31.89 -24.22 -4.46
C ALA A 180 -30.50 -24.90 -4.65
N GLY A 181 -29.72 -24.48 -5.66
CA GLY A 181 -28.34 -24.90 -5.89
C GLY A 181 -27.27 -24.03 -5.22
N GLY A 182 -27.63 -22.87 -4.65
CA GLY A 182 -26.69 -21.95 -3.98
C GLY A 182 -26.15 -20.80 -4.84
N ASP A 183 -26.49 -20.76 -6.13
CA ASP A 183 -26.38 -19.55 -6.95
C ASP A 183 -27.54 -18.60 -6.61
N GLY A 184 -27.21 -17.38 -6.20
CA GLY A 184 -28.17 -16.31 -5.93
C GLY A 184 -27.82 -15.02 -6.64
N GLN A 185 -28.79 -14.12 -6.79
CA GLN A 185 -28.59 -12.79 -7.38
C GLN A 185 -29.14 -11.70 -6.46
N GLY A 186 -28.38 -10.63 -6.28
CA GLY A 186 -28.78 -9.46 -5.51
C GLY A 186 -29.08 -8.26 -6.41
N LEU A 187 -30.13 -7.51 -6.12
CA LEU A 187 -30.39 -6.20 -6.73
C LEU A 187 -29.75 -5.10 -5.86
N THR A 188 -28.86 -4.29 -6.45
CA THR A 188 -28.26 -3.13 -5.75
C THR A 188 -29.29 -2.05 -5.42
N LEU A 189 -29.21 -1.44 -4.23
CA LEU A 189 -30.14 -0.38 -3.83
C LEU A 189 -30.06 0.86 -4.74
N PHE A 190 -28.88 1.11 -5.32
CA PHE A 190 -28.63 2.12 -6.35
C PHE A 190 -29.51 1.96 -7.61
N HIS A 191 -29.85 0.72 -7.97
CA HIS A 191 -30.77 0.44 -9.08
C HIS A 191 -32.21 0.23 -8.61
N ALA A 192 -32.42 -0.26 -7.38
CA ALA A 192 -33.74 -0.34 -6.76
C ALA A 192 -34.44 1.03 -6.74
N ASP A 193 -33.71 2.09 -6.36
CA ASP A 193 -34.22 3.47 -6.42
C ASP A 193 -34.64 3.86 -7.84
N ARG A 194 -33.79 3.63 -8.84
CA ARG A 194 -34.09 3.94 -10.26
C ARG A 194 -35.25 3.14 -10.84
N PHE A 195 -35.59 1.99 -10.26
CA PHE A 195 -36.74 1.17 -10.66
C PHE A 195 -38.05 1.54 -9.94
N ALA A 196 -37.98 2.32 -8.86
CA ALA A 196 -39.11 2.87 -8.12
C ALA A 196 -38.77 4.27 -7.55
N PRO A 197 -38.51 5.28 -8.40
CA PRO A 197 -38.04 6.60 -7.95
C PRO A 197 -39.07 7.32 -7.07
N GLU A 198 -40.35 6.98 -7.18
CA GLU A 198 -41.43 7.42 -6.30
C GLU A 198 -41.28 6.94 -4.84
N GLU A 199 -40.47 5.91 -4.59
CA GLU A 199 -40.15 5.43 -3.24
C GLU A 199 -38.89 6.09 -2.64
N GLN A 200 -38.14 6.87 -3.42
CA GLN A 200 -37.04 7.72 -2.91
C GLN A 200 -36.05 6.97 -2.01
N ILE A 201 -35.66 5.75 -2.42
CA ILE A 201 -34.77 4.88 -1.66
C ILE A 201 -33.36 5.50 -1.58
N GLN A 202 -32.91 6.18 -2.64
CA GLN A 202 -31.67 6.95 -2.60
C GLN A 202 -31.77 8.09 -1.59
N VAL A 203 -32.93 8.74 -1.45
CA VAL A 203 -33.13 9.79 -0.43
C VAL A 203 -33.10 9.21 1.00
N LEU A 204 -33.54 7.97 1.20
CA LEU A 204 -33.29 7.21 2.44
C LEU A 204 -31.81 6.87 2.67
N THR A 205 -30.94 7.08 1.68
CA THR A 205 -29.48 6.96 1.78
C THR A 205 -28.74 8.31 1.75
N GLU A 206 -29.44 9.42 1.47
CA GLU A 206 -28.89 10.77 1.41
C GLU A 206 -28.95 11.47 2.77
N TRP A 207 -27.96 12.32 3.03
CA TRP A 207 -27.68 12.83 4.39
C TRP A 207 -28.07 14.30 4.55
N SER A 208 -28.49 14.96 3.46
CA SER A 208 -28.90 16.37 3.44
C SER A 208 -30.38 16.51 3.77
N ILE A 209 -30.67 17.19 4.89
CA ILE A 209 -32.05 17.60 5.24
C ILE A 209 -32.66 18.54 4.19
N ARG A 210 -31.82 19.24 3.41
CA ARG A 210 -32.26 20.25 2.43
C ARG A 210 -32.98 19.67 1.21
N ALA A 211 -32.79 18.38 0.92
CA ALA A 211 -33.44 17.69 -0.19
C ALA A 211 -34.86 17.17 0.14
N SER A 212 -35.38 17.44 1.35
CA SER A 212 -36.57 16.74 1.88
C SER A 212 -37.74 17.64 2.28
N ASP A 213 -38.96 17.24 1.89
CA ASP A 213 -40.22 17.88 2.32
C ASP A 213 -40.57 17.56 3.78
N GLU A 214 -41.32 18.44 4.46
CA GLU A 214 -41.76 18.26 5.86
C GLU A 214 -42.48 16.92 6.13
N ALA A 215 -43.24 16.41 5.15
CA ALA A 215 -43.92 15.13 5.26
C ALA A 215 -42.96 13.94 5.27
N ALA A 216 -41.82 14.07 4.59
CA ALA A 216 -40.76 13.08 4.58
C ALA A 216 -39.97 13.15 5.90
N GLN A 217 -39.60 14.37 6.33
CA GLN A 217 -38.97 14.62 7.63
C GLN A 217 -39.77 14.03 8.82
N GLN A 218 -41.11 14.06 8.76
CA GLN A 218 -41.99 13.43 9.77
C GLN A 218 -42.11 11.90 9.65
N ALA A 219 -42.06 11.33 8.44
CA ALA A 219 -42.20 9.89 8.22
C ALA A 219 -40.92 9.08 8.49
N TRP A 220 -39.76 9.74 8.44
CA TRP A 220 -38.46 9.09 8.47
C TRP A 220 -37.74 9.12 9.84
N GLY A 221 -38.29 9.81 10.84
CA GLY A 221 -37.66 9.91 12.18
C GLY A 221 -36.23 10.46 12.15
N TRP A 222 -35.98 11.52 11.37
CA TRP A 222 -34.61 12.02 11.09
C TRP A 222 -33.89 12.58 12.32
N HIS A 223 -33.15 11.69 12.95
CA HIS A 223 -31.79 11.99 13.38
C HIS A 223 -30.86 11.76 12.18
N TRP A 224 -29.96 12.72 11.89
CA TRP A 224 -28.61 12.33 11.42
C TRP A 224 -27.99 11.59 12.61
N SER A 225 -28.27 10.29 12.68
CA SER A 225 -28.10 9.51 13.90
C SER A 225 -26.63 9.20 14.11
N LEU A 226 -25.96 10.12 14.80
CA LEU A 226 -24.81 9.84 15.64
C LEU A 226 -25.01 8.54 16.45
N GLY A 227 -26.24 8.24 16.90
CA GLY A 227 -26.59 6.95 17.52
C GLY A 227 -26.34 5.68 16.68
N ARG A 228 -25.82 5.79 15.44
CA ARG A 228 -25.38 4.68 14.58
C ARG A 228 -23.92 4.79 14.12
N ASP A 229 -23.19 5.83 14.52
CA ASP A 229 -21.75 5.98 14.32
C ASP A 229 -20.97 5.50 15.57
N ARG A 230 -19.93 4.69 15.38
CA ARG A 230 -19.07 4.20 16.47
C ARG A 230 -18.32 5.32 17.18
N GLU A 231 -17.93 6.37 16.47
CA GLU A 231 -17.22 7.51 17.07
C GLU A 231 -18.17 8.55 17.67
N ALA A 232 -19.48 8.42 17.48
CA ALA A 232 -20.45 9.28 18.14
C ALA A 232 -20.44 9.13 19.66
N ASP A 233 -20.68 7.92 20.17
CA ASP A 233 -20.70 7.69 21.61
C ASP A 233 -19.29 7.71 22.21
N ARG A 234 -18.24 7.44 21.42
CA ARG A 234 -16.84 7.48 21.89
C ARG A 234 -16.24 8.88 21.92
N HIS A 235 -16.61 9.74 20.97
CA HIS A 235 -15.98 11.06 20.78
C HIS A 235 -17.01 12.17 20.67
N TRP A 236 -17.85 12.20 19.63
CA TRP A 236 -18.65 13.39 19.31
C TRP A 236 -19.65 13.78 20.42
N ARG A 237 -20.45 12.83 20.92
CA ARG A 237 -21.44 13.04 21.98
C ARG A 237 -20.81 13.34 23.35
N PRO A 238 -19.76 12.64 23.82
CA PRO A 238 -19.02 13.05 25.02
C PRO A 238 -18.46 14.47 24.91
N ARG A 239 -17.79 14.80 23.79
CA ARG A 239 -17.15 16.11 23.61
C ARG A 239 -18.18 17.24 23.49
N ALA A 240 -19.31 17.01 22.83
CA ALA A 240 -20.44 17.94 22.79
C ALA A 240 -21.12 18.15 24.16
N ARG A 241 -20.90 17.26 25.12
CA ARG A 241 -21.30 17.40 26.54
C ARG A 241 -20.15 17.89 27.45
N GLY A 242 -19.02 18.28 26.89
CA GLY A 242 -17.84 18.74 27.66
C GLY A 242 -17.21 17.66 28.56
N VAL A 243 -17.54 16.39 28.36
CA VAL A 243 -17.08 15.25 29.17
C VAL A 243 -16.06 14.39 28.42
N MET A 244 -15.40 13.47 29.12
CA MET A 244 -14.29 12.68 28.57
C MET A 244 -14.70 11.34 27.98
N SER A 245 -15.80 10.73 28.44
CA SER A 245 -16.25 9.40 28.02
C SER A 245 -17.77 9.32 27.86
N ALA A 246 -18.25 8.25 27.22
CA ALA A 246 -19.69 7.98 27.04
C ALA A 246 -20.43 7.68 28.35
N ALA A 247 -19.73 7.05 29.29
CA ALA A 247 -20.24 6.69 30.62
C ALA A 247 -20.50 7.92 31.50
N GLU A 248 -19.91 9.06 31.14
CA GLU A 248 -20.19 10.34 31.76
C GLU A 248 -21.43 10.97 31.08
N GLN A 249 -22.50 11.06 31.86
CA GLN A 249 -23.55 12.03 31.57
C GLN A 249 -22.99 13.44 31.88
N GLY A 250 -23.48 14.43 31.14
CA GLY A 250 -23.00 15.81 31.25
C GLY A 250 -23.89 16.75 30.46
N ASN A 251 -23.81 18.05 30.76
CA ASN A 251 -24.59 19.06 30.06
C ASN A 251 -23.92 19.46 28.73
N ARG A 252 -24.70 19.91 27.75
CA ARG A 252 -24.19 20.49 26.49
C ARG A 252 -23.05 21.47 26.76
N PHE A 253 -21.92 21.30 26.07
CA PHE A 253 -20.75 22.17 26.13
C PHE A 253 -21.16 23.62 25.84
N ARG A 254 -20.97 24.49 26.83
CA ARG A 254 -21.28 25.92 26.76
C ARG A 254 -19.98 26.70 26.53
N GLY A 255 -20.12 27.83 25.85
CA GLY A 255 -19.05 28.73 25.54
C GLY A 255 -18.45 28.61 24.15
N ARG A 256 -17.36 29.36 23.95
CA ARG A 256 -16.69 29.53 22.64
C ARG A 256 -17.64 30.10 21.57
N VAL A 257 -18.60 30.93 21.98
CA VAL A 257 -19.72 31.42 21.14
C VAL A 257 -19.24 32.03 19.83
N GLN A 258 -18.20 32.86 19.86
CA GLN A 258 -17.68 33.52 18.67
C GLN A 258 -17.10 32.52 17.64
N ALA A 259 -16.36 31.50 18.10
CA ALA A 259 -15.84 30.44 17.23
C ALA A 259 -16.99 29.61 16.63
N LEU A 260 -18.01 29.29 17.43
CA LEU A 260 -19.21 28.60 16.95
C LEU A 260 -19.98 29.42 15.91
N ARG A 261 -20.14 30.74 16.10
CA ARG A 261 -20.76 31.63 15.11
C ARG A 261 -19.98 31.64 13.80
N GLU A 262 -18.66 31.77 13.86
CA GLU A 262 -17.81 31.81 12.67
C GLU A 262 -17.84 30.49 11.90
N ILE A 263 -17.80 29.34 12.60
CA ILE A 263 -17.94 28.02 11.98
C ILE A 263 -19.33 27.84 11.35
N VAL A 264 -20.41 28.20 12.05
CA VAL A 264 -21.78 28.10 11.51
C VAL A 264 -21.97 29.04 10.31
N ASN A 265 -21.43 30.26 10.36
CA ASN A 265 -21.46 31.19 9.24
C ASN A 265 -20.68 30.66 8.04
N TRP A 266 -19.49 30.07 8.22
CA TRP A 266 -18.72 29.47 7.13
C TRP A 266 -19.38 28.19 6.55
N LEU A 267 -19.96 27.35 7.41
CA LEU A 267 -20.75 26.19 7.00
C LEU A 267 -21.99 26.58 6.20
N THR A 268 -22.63 27.72 6.51
CA THR A 268 -23.86 28.18 5.86
C THR A 268 -23.63 29.15 4.70
N GLY A 269 -22.47 29.81 4.68
CA GLY A 269 -22.05 30.83 3.71
C GLY A 269 -21.88 30.32 2.28
N PRO A 270 -21.74 31.25 1.32
CA PRO A 270 -21.81 30.98 -0.11
C PRO A 270 -20.63 30.14 -0.64
N ASP A 271 -20.79 29.63 -1.86
CA ASP A 271 -19.87 28.67 -2.48
C ASP A 271 -18.58 29.31 -3.03
N HIS A 272 -18.31 30.57 -2.68
CA HIS A 272 -17.06 31.29 -2.96
C HIS A 272 -16.21 31.52 -1.70
N ASP A 273 -16.66 31.04 -0.54
CA ASP A 273 -15.84 30.94 0.67
C ASP A 273 -14.70 29.90 0.48
N PRO A 274 -13.56 30.05 1.18
CA PRO A 274 -12.49 29.06 1.14
C PRO A 274 -12.97 27.66 1.56
N ALA A 275 -12.59 26.65 0.78
CA ALA A 275 -13.03 25.26 0.96
C ALA A 275 -12.55 24.59 2.26
N ILE A 276 -11.58 25.17 2.97
CA ILE A 276 -11.05 24.65 4.25
C ILE A 276 -11.13 25.75 5.31
N LEU A 277 -11.54 25.38 6.53
CA LEU A 277 -11.46 26.20 7.75
C LEU A 277 -10.75 25.40 8.85
N ILE A 278 -9.73 25.99 9.47
CA ILE A 278 -8.93 25.32 10.52
C ILE A 278 -9.32 25.86 11.90
N VAL A 279 -9.50 24.97 12.87
CA VAL A 279 -9.68 25.29 14.29
C VAL A 279 -8.46 24.78 15.07
N THR A 280 -7.70 25.69 15.67
CA THR A 280 -6.48 25.37 16.42
C THR A 280 -6.48 25.92 17.85
N GLY A 281 -5.37 25.75 18.56
CA GLY A 281 -5.16 26.14 19.96
C GLY A 281 -4.49 25.04 20.78
N ARG A 282 -4.06 25.37 22.00
CA ARG A 282 -3.31 24.49 22.90
C ARG A 282 -4.07 23.20 23.31
N PRO A 283 -3.36 22.18 23.85
CA PRO A 283 -3.99 21.04 24.51
C PRO A 283 -4.97 21.51 25.60
N GLY A 284 -6.19 20.97 25.61
CA GLY A 284 -7.24 21.38 26.56
C GLY A 284 -7.98 22.68 26.22
N ALA A 285 -7.67 23.38 25.11
CA ALA A 285 -8.38 24.61 24.71
C ALA A 285 -9.85 24.42 24.29
N GLY A 286 -10.29 23.18 24.05
CA GLY A 286 -11.69 22.85 23.73
C GLY A 286 -12.01 22.54 22.26
N LYS A 287 -11.00 22.38 21.38
CA LYS A 287 -11.16 22.09 19.93
C LYS A 287 -12.23 21.03 19.64
N SER A 288 -12.03 19.80 20.15
CA SER A 288 -12.97 18.69 19.97
C SER A 288 -14.36 18.92 20.58
N ALA A 289 -14.49 19.78 21.59
CA ALA A 289 -15.79 20.12 22.18
C ALA A 289 -16.57 21.12 21.31
N VAL A 290 -15.88 22.07 20.68
CA VAL A 290 -16.44 22.96 19.65
C VAL A 290 -16.90 22.14 18.44
N LEU A 291 -16.01 21.29 17.89
CA LEU A 291 -16.34 20.45 16.73
C LEU A 291 -17.43 19.42 17.05
N GLY A 292 -17.36 18.77 18.21
CA GLY A 292 -18.42 17.90 18.70
C GLY A 292 -19.77 18.62 18.79
N ARG A 293 -19.81 19.84 19.35
CA ARG A 293 -21.05 20.64 19.39
C ARG A 293 -21.60 20.94 17.99
N ILE A 294 -20.74 21.22 17.00
CA ILE A 294 -21.17 21.42 15.60
C ILE A 294 -21.78 20.14 15.03
N VAL A 295 -21.08 18.99 15.14
CA VAL A 295 -21.56 17.69 14.63
C VAL A 295 -22.86 17.25 15.32
N VAL A 296 -22.96 17.39 16.64
CA VAL A 296 -24.15 17.00 17.43
C VAL A 296 -25.34 17.95 17.24
N THR A 297 -25.13 19.23 16.90
CA THR A 297 -26.24 20.14 16.58
C THR A 297 -26.72 19.98 15.14
N ALA A 298 -25.81 19.78 14.18
CA ALA A 298 -26.15 19.39 12.82
C ALA A 298 -26.92 18.05 12.75
N ALA A 299 -26.79 17.19 13.77
CA ALA A 299 -27.54 15.94 13.91
C ALA A 299 -29.01 16.07 14.26
N GLY A 300 -29.41 17.15 14.93
CA GLY A 300 -30.68 17.18 15.65
C GLY A 300 -30.70 16.32 16.92
N ASP A 301 -29.55 15.85 17.41
CA ASP A 301 -29.39 15.03 18.64
C ASP A 301 -29.59 15.84 19.95
N ILE A 302 -30.01 17.11 19.86
CA ILE A 302 -30.33 17.98 20.99
C ILE A 302 -31.75 18.50 20.79
N GLU A 303 -32.64 18.23 21.74
CA GLU A 303 -34.01 18.76 21.75
C GLU A 303 -34.03 20.28 22.03
N ASP A 304 -34.95 20.99 21.38
CA ASP A 304 -35.17 22.42 21.57
C ASP A 304 -35.92 22.70 22.89
N GLY A 305 -35.22 22.62 24.03
CA GLY A 305 -35.81 23.11 25.29
C GLY A 305 -35.09 22.81 26.61
N GLU A 306 -34.40 23.81 27.15
CA GLU A 306 -34.50 24.12 28.59
C GLU A 306 -34.54 25.65 28.76
N PRO A 307 -35.56 26.24 29.42
CA PRO A 307 -35.73 27.70 29.45
C PRO A 307 -34.83 28.37 30.50
N GLY A 308 -33.65 28.86 30.07
CA GLY A 308 -32.73 29.65 30.90
C GLY A 308 -31.74 30.46 30.06
N ALA A 309 -31.84 31.80 30.11
CA ALA A 309 -31.22 32.69 29.14
C ALA A 309 -29.68 32.78 29.20
N SER A 310 -29.04 32.52 28.05
CA SER A 310 -27.70 32.99 27.65
C SER A 310 -27.63 32.95 26.12
N GLU A 311 -26.82 33.80 25.46
CA GLU A 311 -26.70 33.82 23.98
C GLU A 311 -26.25 32.46 23.42
N ASP A 312 -25.49 31.70 24.22
CA ASP A 312 -25.16 30.28 24.05
C ASP A 312 -26.30 29.36 23.65
N GLY A 313 -27.53 29.72 24.01
CA GLY A 313 -28.75 29.00 23.63
C GLY A 313 -28.94 28.90 22.12
N GLN A 314 -28.46 29.89 21.36
CA GLN A 314 -28.95 30.21 20.01
C GLN A 314 -27.97 29.87 18.88
N VAL A 315 -26.71 29.54 19.18
CA VAL A 315 -25.72 29.13 18.15
C VAL A 315 -25.70 27.61 18.03
N LEU A 316 -26.48 27.11 17.08
CA LEU A 316 -26.59 25.70 16.68
C LEU A 316 -26.23 25.59 15.19
N ALA A 317 -25.49 24.54 14.80
CA ALA A 317 -25.33 24.24 13.38
C ALA A 317 -26.70 23.78 12.83
N PRO A 318 -27.17 24.28 11.67
CA PRO A 318 -28.45 23.86 11.10
C PRO A 318 -28.49 22.34 10.90
N LYS A 319 -29.65 21.72 11.13
CA LYS A 319 -29.78 20.27 10.96
C LYS A 319 -29.43 19.89 9.50
N GLY A 320 -28.58 18.87 9.33
CA GLY A 320 -28.08 18.44 8.01
C GLY A 320 -27.03 19.38 7.38
N SER A 321 -26.32 20.19 8.17
CA SER A 321 -25.22 21.05 7.67
C SER A 321 -23.83 20.39 7.68
N VAL A 322 -23.74 19.12 8.09
CA VAL A 322 -22.52 18.30 8.09
C VAL A 322 -22.86 16.93 7.48
N ASP A 323 -22.15 16.55 6.42
CA ASP A 323 -22.28 15.29 5.68
C ASP A 323 -21.26 14.22 6.10
N CYS A 324 -20.21 14.56 6.85
CA CYS A 324 -19.24 13.59 7.33
C CYS A 324 -18.49 14.13 8.55
N ALA A 325 -18.18 13.27 9.52
CA ALA A 325 -17.44 13.64 10.72
C ALA A 325 -16.41 12.56 11.06
N VAL A 326 -15.13 12.82 10.75
CA VAL A 326 -14.01 11.91 10.95
C VAL A 326 -13.18 12.32 12.16
N HIS A 327 -13.15 11.47 13.18
CA HIS A 327 -12.16 11.55 14.26
C HIS A 327 -10.88 10.84 13.79
N VAL A 328 -9.80 11.58 13.49
CA VAL A 328 -8.58 11.06 12.82
C VAL A 328 -7.71 10.19 13.72
N LYS A 329 -7.90 10.28 15.04
CA LYS A 329 -7.04 9.70 16.06
C LYS A 329 -6.66 8.23 15.81
N SER A 330 -5.35 7.99 15.62
CA SER A 330 -4.75 6.69 15.28
C SER A 330 -5.34 6.01 14.04
N LYS A 331 -5.76 6.80 13.05
CA LYS A 331 -6.09 6.32 11.70
C LYS A 331 -4.95 6.64 10.73
N THR A 332 -4.80 5.76 9.76
CA THR A 332 -4.00 6.01 8.55
C THR A 332 -4.75 6.89 7.55
N ALA A 333 -4.06 7.47 6.57
CA ALA A 333 -4.67 8.23 5.49
C ALA A 333 -5.71 7.40 4.71
N LEU A 334 -5.45 6.10 4.51
CA LEU A 334 -6.36 5.19 3.82
C LEU A 334 -7.63 4.89 4.66
N GLU A 335 -7.51 4.77 5.98
CA GLU A 335 -8.68 4.59 6.86
C GLU A 335 -9.57 5.84 6.87
N VAL A 336 -8.98 7.03 6.94
CA VAL A 336 -9.69 8.31 6.79
C VAL A 336 -10.37 8.39 5.42
N ALA A 337 -9.67 8.05 4.34
CA ALA A 337 -10.23 8.06 2.99
C ALA A 337 -11.40 7.08 2.82
N ARG A 338 -11.29 5.86 3.37
CA ARG A 338 -12.38 4.87 3.39
C ARG A 338 -13.58 5.32 4.22
N GLU A 339 -13.37 6.06 5.31
CA GLU A 339 -14.45 6.62 6.13
C GLU A 339 -15.23 7.69 5.36
N ILE A 340 -14.53 8.58 4.65
CA ILE A 340 -15.14 9.59 3.77
C ILE A 340 -15.87 8.92 2.59
N ALA A 341 -15.28 7.89 1.97
CA ALA A 341 -15.93 7.15 0.88
C ALA A 341 -17.23 6.44 1.33
N ARG A 342 -17.21 5.76 2.49
CA ARG A 342 -18.43 5.17 3.11
C ARG A 342 -19.49 6.21 3.44
N ALA A 343 -19.08 7.43 3.75
CA ALA A 343 -20.00 8.55 3.95
C ALA A 343 -20.61 9.02 2.62
N ALA A 344 -19.74 9.15 1.62
CA ALA A 344 -20.01 9.35 0.19
C ALA A 344 -21.06 8.43 -0.45
N SER A 345 -21.23 7.20 0.07
CA SER A 345 -21.64 6.02 -0.72
C SER A 345 -20.74 5.77 -1.96
N ALA A 346 -19.51 6.29 -1.94
CA ALA A 346 -18.52 6.11 -2.99
C ALA A 346 -17.86 4.72 -2.89
N PRO A 347 -17.28 4.20 -3.99
CA PRO A 347 -16.45 3.00 -3.94
C PRO A 347 -15.32 3.12 -2.90
N LEU A 348 -14.94 2.03 -2.26
CA LEU A 348 -13.91 2.06 -1.22
C LEU A 348 -12.51 2.18 -1.86
N PRO A 349 -11.73 3.23 -1.51
CA PRO A 349 -10.38 3.42 -2.05
C PRO A 349 -9.42 2.29 -1.62
N GLN A 350 -8.46 1.96 -2.48
CA GLN A 350 -7.33 1.09 -2.16
C GLN A 350 -6.12 1.91 -1.69
N GLU A 351 -5.94 3.11 -2.25
CA GLU A 351 -4.95 4.10 -1.83
C GLU A 351 -5.63 5.43 -1.48
N PRO A 352 -5.05 6.28 -0.59
CA PRO A 352 -5.69 7.54 -0.18
C PRO A 352 -6.02 8.46 -1.37
N ALA A 353 -5.15 8.48 -2.38
CA ALA A 353 -5.26 9.28 -3.59
C ALA A 353 -6.39 8.85 -4.55
N ASP A 354 -7.00 7.68 -4.37
CA ASP A 354 -8.19 7.27 -5.15
C ASP A 354 -9.41 8.14 -4.81
N LEU A 355 -9.50 8.60 -3.55
CA LEU A 355 -10.72 9.22 -3.00
C LEU A 355 -11.28 10.37 -3.84
N PRO A 356 -10.50 11.35 -4.35
CA PRO A 356 -11.05 12.51 -5.05
C PRO A 356 -11.85 12.14 -6.29
N ALA A 357 -11.37 11.17 -7.08
CA ALA A 357 -12.07 10.69 -8.27
C ALA A 357 -13.34 9.89 -7.91
N LEU A 358 -13.23 9.01 -6.90
CA LEU A 358 -14.35 8.22 -6.41
C LEU A 358 -15.45 9.08 -5.77
N LEU A 359 -15.06 10.08 -4.97
CA LEU A 359 -15.95 11.04 -4.34
C LEU A 359 -16.62 11.94 -5.37
N ALA A 360 -15.87 12.54 -6.29
CA ALA A 360 -16.43 13.38 -7.36
C ALA A 360 -17.44 12.63 -8.24
N THR A 361 -17.20 11.33 -8.49
CA THR A 361 -18.14 10.46 -9.21
C THR A 361 -19.40 10.19 -8.39
N ALA A 362 -19.27 9.86 -7.09
CA ALA A 362 -20.40 9.61 -6.20
C ALA A 362 -21.24 10.86 -5.90
N THR A 363 -20.64 12.05 -5.94
CA THR A 363 -21.33 13.33 -5.73
C THR A 363 -21.70 14.03 -7.04
N ALA A 364 -21.54 13.41 -8.21
CA ALA A 364 -21.78 14.04 -9.50
C ALA A 364 -23.25 14.46 -9.72
N ASP A 365 -24.19 13.66 -9.21
CA ASP A 365 -25.64 13.94 -9.30
C ASP A 365 -26.15 14.84 -8.14
N ARG A 366 -25.28 15.25 -7.20
CA ARG A 366 -25.66 16.11 -6.06
C ARG A 366 -25.68 17.58 -6.46
N THR A 367 -26.80 18.25 -6.16
CA THR A 367 -26.95 19.72 -6.26
C THR A 367 -26.53 20.45 -4.98
N ASP A 368 -26.53 19.74 -3.84
CA ASP A 368 -26.04 20.23 -2.55
C ASP A 368 -24.56 19.90 -2.35
N ARG A 369 -23.83 20.85 -1.74
CA ARG A 369 -22.45 20.70 -1.22
C ARG A 369 -22.25 19.49 -0.30
N PHE A 370 -20.99 19.11 -0.09
CA PHE A 370 -20.57 18.07 0.86
C PHE A 370 -19.71 18.67 1.98
N ALA A 371 -20.20 18.65 3.22
CA ALA A 371 -19.55 19.25 4.38
C ALA A 371 -18.88 18.20 5.28
N LEU A 372 -17.55 18.23 5.35
CA LEU A 372 -16.71 17.30 6.12
C LEU A 372 -16.14 17.98 7.38
N VAL A 373 -16.27 17.34 8.54
CA VAL A 373 -15.57 17.72 9.78
C VAL A 373 -14.48 16.69 10.06
N VAL A 374 -13.27 17.15 10.34
CA VAL A 374 -12.09 16.35 10.67
C VAL A 374 -11.58 16.82 12.02
N ASP A 375 -11.48 15.96 13.04
CA ASP A 375 -10.94 16.34 14.35
C ASP A 375 -9.74 15.46 14.76
N ALA A 376 -8.86 16.02 15.58
CA ALA A 376 -7.62 15.42 16.06
C ALA A 376 -6.68 14.99 14.92
N LEU A 377 -6.52 15.82 13.89
CA LEU A 377 -5.60 15.56 12.77
C LEU A 377 -4.14 15.41 13.23
N ASP A 378 -3.76 16.12 14.30
CA ASP A 378 -2.46 15.99 14.97
C ASP A 378 -2.26 14.66 15.72
N GLU A 379 -3.32 13.84 15.87
CA GLU A 379 -3.30 12.56 16.58
C GLU A 379 -3.44 11.33 15.66
N ALA A 380 -3.14 11.46 14.36
CA ALA A 380 -3.06 10.35 13.39
C ALA A 380 -2.11 9.21 13.83
N ASP A 381 -2.05 8.06 13.12
CA ASP A 381 -1.20 6.91 13.53
C ASP A 381 0.27 7.31 13.79
N ASP A 382 0.80 8.20 12.96
CA ASP A 382 2.06 8.90 13.16
C ASP A 382 2.07 10.29 12.46
N PRO A 383 3.11 11.13 12.63
CA PRO A 383 3.18 12.44 11.97
C PRO A 383 3.28 12.38 10.45
N GLU A 384 3.77 11.31 9.83
CA GLU A 384 3.77 11.14 8.36
C GLU A 384 2.34 10.90 7.87
N GLN A 385 1.57 10.06 8.57
CA GLN A 385 0.16 9.86 8.27
C GLN A 385 -0.69 11.14 8.42
N ALA A 386 -0.37 12.01 9.38
CA ALA A 386 -0.99 13.34 9.47
C ALA A 386 -0.71 14.19 8.20
N ARG A 387 0.52 14.15 7.67
CA ARG A 387 0.89 14.84 6.42
C ARG A 387 0.21 14.20 5.20
N ALA A 388 0.15 12.87 5.13
CA ALA A 388 -0.52 12.13 4.07
C ALA A 388 -2.04 12.40 4.04
N ILE A 389 -2.71 12.53 5.19
CA ILE A 389 -4.11 12.96 5.26
C ILE A 389 -4.29 14.35 4.64
N ILE A 390 -3.39 15.31 4.91
CA ILE A 390 -3.47 16.64 4.31
C ILE A 390 -3.22 16.58 2.80
N ARG A 391 -2.10 15.98 2.39
CA ARG A 391 -1.59 15.97 1.01
C ARG A 391 -2.43 15.12 0.05
N ASP A 392 -2.85 13.93 0.49
CA ASP A 392 -3.42 12.90 -0.38
C ASP A 392 -4.94 12.76 -0.23
N VAL A 393 -5.51 13.29 0.86
CA VAL A 393 -6.95 13.22 1.14
C VAL A 393 -7.61 14.60 1.16
N LEU A 394 -7.22 15.50 2.07
CA LEU A 394 -7.97 16.73 2.32
C LEU A 394 -7.75 17.81 1.24
N LEU A 395 -6.52 18.05 0.80
CA LEU A 395 -6.27 19.01 -0.29
C LEU A 395 -6.86 18.53 -1.63
N PRO A 396 -6.64 17.27 -2.08
CA PRO A 396 -7.12 16.83 -3.39
C PRO A 396 -8.65 16.82 -3.54
N ILE A 397 -9.41 16.47 -2.49
CA ILE A 397 -10.89 16.54 -2.56
C ILE A 397 -11.42 17.98 -2.66
N THR A 398 -10.64 19.00 -2.31
CA THR A 398 -11.00 20.42 -2.55
C THR A 398 -10.59 20.94 -3.93
N ALA A 399 -9.73 20.23 -4.65
CA ALA A 399 -9.30 20.58 -6.01
C ALA A 399 -10.18 19.96 -7.11
N GLY A 400 -11.04 19.00 -6.77
CA GLY A 400 -11.95 18.32 -7.69
C GLY A 400 -13.06 19.24 -8.23
N HIS A 401 -13.20 19.32 -9.55
CA HIS A 401 -14.16 20.20 -10.23
C HIS A 401 -15.54 19.51 -10.43
N GLY A 402 -16.18 19.08 -9.33
CA GLY A 402 -17.55 18.56 -9.32
C GLY A 402 -18.62 19.66 -9.19
N PRO A 403 -19.90 19.37 -9.48
CA PRO A 403 -20.99 20.35 -9.31
C PRO A 403 -21.32 20.64 -7.84
N ALA A 404 -21.08 19.69 -6.93
CA ALA A 404 -21.15 19.88 -5.49
C ALA A 404 -19.77 20.28 -4.93
N GLN A 405 -19.65 21.47 -4.35
CA GLN A 405 -18.42 21.91 -3.68
C GLN A 405 -18.22 21.17 -2.35
N THR A 406 -16.99 20.79 -2.02
CA THR A 406 -16.63 20.22 -0.70
C THR A 406 -16.15 21.32 0.25
N LYS A 407 -16.71 21.39 1.47
CA LYS A 407 -16.26 22.26 2.57
C LYS A 407 -15.69 21.40 3.71
N ILE A 408 -14.44 21.66 4.14
CA ILE A 408 -13.74 20.89 5.19
C ILE A 408 -13.42 21.74 6.43
N LEU A 409 -13.90 21.32 7.59
CA LEU A 409 -13.59 21.91 8.89
C LEU A 409 -12.57 21.04 9.63
N VAL A 410 -11.37 21.55 9.93
CA VAL A 410 -10.25 20.76 10.47
C VAL A 410 -9.86 21.21 11.89
N GLY A 411 -10.02 20.33 12.87
CA GLY A 411 -9.47 20.46 14.22
C GLY A 411 -8.05 19.90 14.31
N THR A 412 -7.07 20.74 14.64
CA THR A 412 -5.67 20.31 14.76
C THR A 412 -4.86 21.18 15.73
N ARG A 413 -3.78 20.64 16.31
CA ARG A 413 -2.72 21.45 16.93
C ARG A 413 -1.87 22.13 15.87
N ARG A 414 -1.35 23.31 16.19
CA ARG A 414 -0.43 24.02 15.31
C ARG A 414 0.88 23.25 15.06
N PHE A 415 1.44 22.69 16.12
CA PHE A 415 2.72 21.98 16.07
C PHE A 415 2.57 20.50 16.43
N VAL A 416 3.29 19.65 15.71
CA VAL A 416 3.58 18.26 16.07
C VAL A 416 5.10 18.07 16.03
N GLY A 417 5.70 17.82 17.20
CA GLY A 417 7.15 17.97 17.36
C GLY A 417 7.56 19.43 17.19
N GLU A 418 8.52 19.68 16.30
CA GLU A 418 9.02 21.03 15.97
C GLU A 418 8.37 21.64 14.70
N GLU A 419 7.53 20.89 13.98
CA GLU A 419 6.96 21.30 12.68
C GLU A 419 5.57 21.95 12.79
N ASP A 420 5.32 22.99 11.99
CA ASP A 420 4.02 23.71 11.92
C ASP A 420 3.10 23.07 10.86
N LEU A 421 2.14 22.26 11.32
CA LEU A 421 1.16 21.53 10.48
C LEU A 421 0.32 22.47 9.59
N LEU A 422 0.08 23.72 10.02
CA LEU A 422 -0.78 24.64 9.29
C LEU A 422 -0.12 25.12 7.98
N GLN A 423 1.21 25.06 7.87
CA GLN A 423 1.91 25.46 6.64
C GLN A 423 1.58 24.55 5.45
N LEU A 424 1.26 23.28 5.70
CA LEU A 424 0.93 22.29 4.68
C LEU A 424 -0.39 22.60 3.96
N PHE A 425 -1.30 23.32 4.61
CA PHE A 425 -2.55 23.81 3.99
C PHE A 425 -2.35 25.07 3.13
N GLY A 426 -1.15 25.67 3.14
CA GLY A 426 -0.83 26.88 2.40
C GLY A 426 -1.23 28.18 3.10
N SER A 427 -0.59 29.29 2.71
CA SER A 427 -0.60 30.56 3.46
C SER A 427 -1.88 31.41 3.34
N ARG A 428 -3.02 30.82 2.98
CA ARG A 428 -4.29 31.54 2.70
C ARG A 428 -5.54 30.88 3.30
N VAL A 429 -5.41 29.80 4.07
CA VAL A 429 -6.55 29.13 4.72
C VAL A 429 -6.93 29.89 6.00
N PRO A 430 -8.22 30.17 6.25
CA PRO A 430 -8.66 30.81 7.49
C PRO A 430 -8.46 29.90 8.70
N VAL A 431 -8.06 30.51 9.82
CA VAL A 431 -7.75 29.82 11.08
C VAL A 431 -8.48 30.50 12.24
N ILE A 432 -9.18 29.71 13.04
CA ILE A 432 -9.73 30.09 14.35
C ILE A 432 -8.81 29.53 15.42
N ASP A 433 -8.02 30.37 16.09
CA ASP A 433 -7.16 29.95 17.20
C ASP A 433 -7.89 30.16 18.54
N LEU A 434 -8.30 29.06 19.18
CA LEU A 434 -9.03 29.08 20.45
C LEU A 434 -8.20 29.60 21.64
N ASP A 435 -6.91 29.87 21.48
CA ASP A 435 -6.11 30.51 22.52
C ASP A 435 -6.25 32.04 22.53
N GLU A 436 -6.73 32.65 21.43
CA GLU A 436 -6.92 34.10 21.35
C GLU A 436 -8.05 34.61 22.28
N PRO A 437 -7.94 35.84 22.84
CA PRO A 437 -8.89 36.33 23.85
C PRO A 437 -10.34 36.53 23.35
N ASN A 438 -10.53 36.88 22.08
CA ASN A 438 -11.81 37.03 21.37
C ASN A 438 -12.66 35.74 21.34
N TYR A 439 -12.04 34.56 21.48
CA TYR A 439 -12.75 33.28 21.47
C TYR A 439 -12.98 32.71 22.88
N PHE A 440 -12.64 33.41 23.97
CA PHE A 440 -12.71 32.89 25.34
C PHE A 440 -13.48 33.81 26.30
N GLU A 441 -14.51 33.27 26.96
CA GLU A 441 -15.17 33.91 28.12
C GLU A 441 -14.94 33.10 29.40
N LEU A 442 -14.75 33.81 30.53
CA LEU A 442 -14.43 33.15 31.81
C LEU A 442 -15.62 32.40 32.41
N ASP A 443 -16.85 32.91 32.21
CA ASP A 443 -18.07 32.29 32.73
C ASP A 443 -18.37 30.94 32.04
N ASP A 444 -17.91 30.72 30.80
CA ASP A 444 -17.99 29.44 30.10
C ASP A 444 -17.21 28.34 30.84
N LEU A 445 -15.95 28.65 31.17
CA LEU A 445 -15.05 27.77 31.90
C LEU A 445 -15.56 27.51 33.32
N ALA A 446 -16.16 28.53 33.95
CA ALA A 446 -16.81 28.39 35.25
C ALA A 446 -18.05 27.49 35.18
N ALA A 447 -18.88 27.60 34.15
CA ALA A 447 -20.03 26.72 33.96
C ALA A 447 -19.61 25.26 33.70
N CYS A 448 -18.55 25.05 32.92
CA CYS A 448 -17.95 23.73 32.71
C CYS A 448 -17.41 23.13 34.02
N ALA A 449 -16.67 23.92 34.82
CA ALA A 449 -16.20 23.51 36.13
C ALA A 449 -17.37 23.21 37.09
N GLN A 450 -18.44 24.00 37.09
CA GLN A 450 -19.62 23.79 37.94
C GLN A 450 -20.33 22.48 37.60
N ALA A 451 -20.60 22.21 36.32
CA ALA A 451 -21.23 20.97 35.89
C ALA A 451 -20.40 19.74 36.27
N THR A 452 -19.07 19.85 36.15
CA THR A 452 -18.11 18.80 36.52
C THR A 452 -18.06 18.58 38.04
N LEU A 453 -18.05 19.66 38.83
CA LEU A 453 -18.05 19.63 40.30
C LEU A 453 -19.36 19.03 40.86
N GLN A 454 -20.47 19.28 40.18
CA GLN A 454 -21.79 18.74 40.55
C GLN A 454 -22.00 17.28 40.11
N LEU A 455 -21.18 16.76 39.19
CA LEU A 455 -21.36 15.45 38.55
C LEU A 455 -22.75 15.29 37.90
N ARG A 456 -23.25 16.34 37.22
CA ARG A 456 -24.63 16.33 36.68
C ARG A 456 -24.88 15.16 35.72
N GLY A 457 -25.88 14.34 36.01
CA GLY A 457 -26.25 13.08 35.33
C GLY A 457 -25.48 11.84 35.81
N ALA A 458 -24.49 11.99 36.68
CA ALA A 458 -23.77 10.90 37.34
C ALA A 458 -23.63 11.20 38.84
N GLU A 459 -24.69 11.74 39.44
CA GLU A 459 -24.65 12.34 40.77
C GLU A 459 -24.25 11.33 41.85
N ARG A 460 -23.07 11.53 42.46
CA ARG A 460 -22.70 10.85 43.70
C ARG A 460 -23.70 11.24 44.81
N PRO A 461 -24.37 10.27 45.48
CA PRO A 461 -25.18 10.55 46.66
C PRO A 461 -24.33 11.23 47.74
N GLY A 462 -24.79 12.38 48.24
CA GLY A 462 -24.06 13.17 49.23
C GLY A 462 -22.94 14.06 48.68
N ASN A 463 -22.88 14.33 47.36
CA ASN A 463 -21.97 15.35 46.81
C ASN A 463 -22.26 16.72 47.46
N PRO A 464 -21.29 17.34 48.18
CA PRO A 464 -21.49 18.61 48.89
C PRO A 464 -21.79 19.81 47.96
N TYR A 465 -21.56 19.68 46.65
CA TYR A 465 -21.71 20.74 45.66
C TYR A 465 -23.06 20.74 44.92
N GLN A 466 -24.01 19.85 45.24
CA GLN A 466 -25.31 19.78 44.55
C GLN A 466 -26.08 21.12 44.49
N SER A 467 -25.88 22.02 45.46
CA SER A 467 -26.47 23.36 45.43
C SER A 467 -25.60 24.35 44.64
N ASP A 468 -26.21 25.06 43.68
CA ASP A 468 -25.54 26.13 42.93
C ASP A 468 -25.00 27.25 43.83
N ALA A 469 -25.60 27.50 44.99
CA ALA A 469 -25.12 28.47 45.98
C ALA A 469 -23.73 28.11 46.55
N VAL A 470 -23.36 26.83 46.51
CA VAL A 470 -22.06 26.30 46.98
C VAL A 470 -21.12 26.04 45.79
N ALA A 471 -21.64 25.51 44.68
CA ALA A 471 -20.83 25.17 43.51
C ALA A 471 -20.34 26.38 42.71
N VAL A 472 -21.18 27.41 42.50
CA VAL A 472 -20.82 28.56 41.63
C VAL A 472 -19.57 29.31 42.11
N PRO A 473 -19.40 29.64 43.42
CA PRO A 473 -18.19 30.30 43.91
C PRO A 473 -16.91 29.45 43.74
N VAL A 474 -17.01 28.15 44.01
CA VAL A 474 -15.90 27.18 43.86
C VAL A 474 -15.51 27.03 42.39
N ALA A 475 -16.49 26.84 41.51
CA ALA A 475 -16.29 26.67 40.07
C ALA A 475 -15.68 27.92 39.41
N ARG A 476 -16.16 29.13 39.75
CA ARG A 476 -15.55 30.39 39.29
C ARG A 476 -14.10 30.55 39.75
N ARG A 477 -13.77 30.11 40.96
CA ARG A 477 -12.40 30.14 41.47
C ARG A 477 -11.49 29.15 40.74
N ILE A 478 -11.96 27.94 40.45
CA ILE A 478 -11.25 26.95 39.64
C ILE A 478 -11.01 27.50 38.21
N ALA A 479 -12.04 28.03 37.56
CA ALA A 479 -11.92 28.61 36.22
C ALA A 479 -10.90 29.77 36.15
N ALA A 480 -10.89 30.65 37.16
CA ALA A 480 -9.93 31.76 37.23
C ALA A 480 -8.48 31.30 37.45
N LEU A 481 -8.26 30.14 38.08
CA LEU A 481 -6.93 29.56 38.31
C LEU A 481 -6.43 28.67 37.16
N ALA A 482 -7.33 28.15 36.32
CA ALA A 482 -6.99 27.22 35.24
C ALA A 482 -6.47 27.88 33.94
N GLU A 483 -6.22 29.20 33.93
CA GLU A 483 -5.65 29.96 32.79
C GLU A 483 -6.20 29.57 31.40
N ARG A 484 -7.54 29.55 31.26
CA ARG A 484 -8.28 29.20 30.03
C ARG A 484 -8.24 27.72 29.62
N ASN A 485 -7.59 26.85 30.37
CA ASN A 485 -7.49 25.42 30.07
C ASN A 485 -8.70 24.63 30.64
N PHE A 486 -9.58 24.17 29.75
CA PHE A 486 -10.77 23.41 30.14
C PHE A 486 -10.41 22.04 30.76
N LEU A 487 -9.36 21.37 30.28
CA LEU A 487 -8.93 20.08 30.83
C LEU A 487 -8.47 20.20 32.29
N VAL A 488 -7.67 21.22 32.61
CA VAL A 488 -7.21 21.49 33.98
C VAL A 488 -8.39 21.81 34.90
N ALA A 489 -9.29 22.71 34.46
CA ALA A 489 -10.49 23.06 35.23
C ALA A 489 -11.38 21.84 35.50
N SER A 490 -11.61 21.00 34.50
CA SER A 490 -12.40 19.76 34.65
C SER A 490 -11.72 18.73 35.55
N LEU A 491 -10.41 18.52 35.46
CA LEU A 491 -9.68 17.59 36.35
C LEU A 491 -9.81 18.01 37.82
N VAL A 492 -9.51 19.28 38.13
CA VAL A 492 -9.60 19.80 39.50
C VAL A 492 -11.04 19.80 40.03
N ALA A 493 -12.00 20.29 39.23
CA ALA A 493 -13.41 20.29 39.62
C ALA A 493 -13.95 18.87 39.84
N ARG A 494 -13.52 17.89 39.03
CA ARG A 494 -13.91 16.48 39.18
C ARG A 494 -13.33 15.86 40.44
N THR A 495 -12.07 16.16 40.78
CA THR A 495 -11.46 15.66 42.03
C THR A 495 -12.30 16.08 43.23
N HIS A 496 -12.66 17.36 43.33
CA HIS A 496 -13.55 17.85 44.38
C HIS A 496 -14.94 17.21 44.34
N GLY A 497 -15.58 17.14 43.16
CA GLY A 497 -16.92 16.56 43.02
C GLY A 497 -17.01 15.07 43.36
N LEU A 498 -15.99 14.27 42.99
CA LEU A 498 -15.95 12.83 43.26
C LEU A 498 -15.60 12.51 44.71
N TYR A 499 -14.69 13.25 45.34
CA TYR A 499 -14.04 12.82 46.58
C TYR A 499 -14.35 13.65 47.83
N ASP A 500 -14.80 14.90 47.71
CA ASP A 500 -15.08 15.72 48.91
C ASP A 500 -16.30 15.21 49.67
N GLU A 501 -16.27 15.26 51.00
CA GLU A 501 -17.43 15.02 51.88
C GLU A 501 -18.08 16.33 52.36
N TYR A 502 -17.31 17.43 52.34
CA TYR A 502 -17.73 18.78 52.75
C TYR A 502 -17.22 19.81 51.74
N PRO A 503 -17.91 20.94 51.53
CA PRO A 503 -17.48 21.94 50.56
C PRO A 503 -16.13 22.57 50.93
N ILE A 504 -15.20 22.65 49.98
CA ILE A 504 -13.93 23.37 50.17
C ILE A 504 -14.19 24.89 50.25
N PRO A 505 -13.60 25.61 51.22
CA PRO A 505 -13.66 27.07 51.24
C PRO A 505 -12.93 27.68 50.04
N VAL A 506 -13.56 28.67 49.39
CA VAL A 506 -13.11 29.21 48.09
C VAL A 506 -11.69 29.77 48.14
N GLU A 507 -11.32 30.39 49.26
CA GLU A 507 -10.00 30.95 49.54
C GLU A 507 -8.87 29.91 49.73
N GLN A 508 -9.23 28.64 49.94
CA GLN A 508 -8.31 27.52 50.09
C GLN A 508 -8.00 26.82 48.76
N ILE A 509 -8.82 27.03 47.71
CA ILE A 509 -8.60 26.49 46.37
C ILE A 509 -7.33 27.10 45.76
N ARG A 510 -6.31 26.25 45.55
CA ARG A 510 -5.00 26.59 44.99
C ARG A 510 -4.45 25.40 44.21
N PHE A 511 -4.04 25.64 42.98
CA PHE A 511 -3.31 24.73 42.09
C PHE A 511 -2.57 25.59 41.06
N THR A 512 -1.53 25.06 40.39
CA THR A 512 -0.99 25.72 39.20
C THR A 512 -1.75 25.25 37.96
N PRO A 513 -1.89 26.06 36.90
CA PRO A 513 -2.62 25.72 35.66
C PRO A 513 -1.91 24.67 34.78
N ASP A 514 -1.18 23.76 35.40
CA ASP A 514 -0.40 22.71 34.76
C ASP A 514 -1.18 21.38 34.70
N VAL A 515 -1.09 20.70 33.56
CA VAL A 515 -1.81 19.44 33.32
C VAL A 515 -1.24 18.30 34.15
N ARG A 516 0.07 18.31 34.45
CA ARG A 516 0.72 17.28 35.28
C ARG A 516 0.32 17.40 36.74
N GLU A 517 0.32 18.60 37.32
CA GLU A 517 -0.17 18.80 38.70
C GLU A 517 -1.65 18.43 38.84
N ALA A 518 -2.51 18.88 37.92
CA ALA A 518 -3.94 18.56 37.95
C ALA A 518 -4.21 17.05 37.79
N LEU A 519 -3.47 16.37 36.91
CA LEU A 519 -3.57 14.92 36.74
C LEU A 519 -3.07 14.16 37.98
N ALA A 520 -1.91 14.51 38.54
CA ALA A 520 -1.39 13.87 39.75
C ALA A 520 -2.37 14.05 40.94
N GLY A 521 -2.96 15.25 41.06
CA GLY A 521 -3.99 15.55 42.05
C GLY A 521 -5.28 14.72 41.90
N PHE A 522 -5.61 14.29 40.68
CA PHE A 522 -6.67 13.31 40.43
C PHE A 522 -6.22 11.88 40.74
N LEU A 523 -5.09 11.43 40.19
CA LEU A 523 -4.62 10.05 40.26
C LEU A 523 -4.32 9.56 41.68
N GLN A 524 -3.93 10.45 42.60
CA GLN A 524 -3.71 10.11 44.02
C GLN A 524 -4.96 9.56 44.74
N HIS A 525 -6.16 9.84 44.21
CA HIS A 525 -7.43 9.38 44.78
C HIS A 525 -7.92 8.03 44.20
N LEU A 526 -7.20 7.48 43.23
CA LEU A 526 -7.47 6.14 42.71
C LEU A 526 -6.85 5.06 43.62
N PRO A 527 -7.51 3.91 43.81
CA PRO A 527 -7.01 2.85 44.68
C PRO A 527 -5.68 2.29 44.15
N ALA A 528 -4.72 2.10 45.05
CA ALA A 528 -3.47 1.42 44.73
C ALA A 528 -3.70 -0.08 44.49
N VAL A 529 -2.99 -0.65 43.51
CA VAL A 529 -3.12 -2.06 43.12
C VAL A 529 -1.79 -2.76 43.36
N ASP A 530 -1.79 -3.82 44.17
CA ASP A 530 -0.57 -4.45 44.69
C ASP A 530 0.44 -3.43 45.30
N GLY A 531 -0.09 -2.36 45.90
CA GLY A 531 0.70 -1.25 46.46
C GLY A 531 1.42 -0.38 45.42
N LEU A 532 1.12 -0.50 44.12
CA LEU A 532 1.49 0.48 43.09
C LEU A 532 0.41 1.56 42.99
N SER A 533 0.82 2.82 42.83
CA SER A 533 -0.14 3.90 42.59
C SER A 533 -0.73 3.83 41.17
N ALA A 534 -1.90 4.42 40.95
CA ALA A 534 -2.48 4.51 39.61
C ALA A 534 -1.56 5.23 38.61
N GLU A 535 -0.74 6.17 39.09
CA GLU A 535 0.25 6.86 38.27
C GLU A 535 1.40 5.94 37.85
N ASP A 536 1.90 5.07 38.75
CA ASP A 536 2.92 4.06 38.43
C ASP A 536 2.42 3.09 37.35
N LEU A 537 1.16 2.64 37.46
CA LEU A 537 0.53 1.72 36.51
C LEU A 537 0.38 2.35 35.11
N LEU A 538 -0.01 3.62 35.06
CA LEU A 538 -0.20 4.36 33.81
C LEU A 538 1.13 4.84 33.18
N ALA A 539 2.19 5.05 33.97
CA ALA A 539 3.49 5.51 33.48
C ALA A 539 4.11 4.56 32.45
N ALA A 540 3.91 3.24 32.58
CA ALA A 540 4.35 2.27 31.58
C ALA A 540 3.64 2.44 30.22
N LEU A 541 2.40 2.93 30.20
CA LEU A 541 1.63 3.18 28.97
C LEU A 541 2.00 4.50 28.27
N ALA A 542 2.77 5.38 28.93
CA ALA A 542 3.31 6.59 28.30
C ALA A 542 4.33 6.29 27.18
N TYR A 543 4.99 5.13 27.28
CA TYR A 543 5.96 4.61 26.31
C TYR A 543 5.32 3.72 25.23
N ILE A 544 3.98 3.75 25.06
CA ILE A 544 3.27 2.84 24.16
C ILE A 544 2.66 3.59 22.98
N ASP A 545 3.20 3.32 21.80
CA ASP A 545 2.67 3.77 20.51
C ASP A 545 1.29 3.15 20.15
N ALA A 546 0.62 3.66 19.12
CA ALA A 546 -0.61 3.06 18.61
C ALA A 546 -0.37 1.63 18.05
N PRO A 547 -1.37 0.72 18.07
CA PRO A 547 -2.73 0.86 18.61
C PRO A 547 -2.85 0.58 20.13
N GLY A 548 -1.74 0.35 20.84
CA GLY A 548 -1.71 -0.08 22.24
C GLY A 548 -1.31 -1.54 22.43
N VAL A 549 -1.19 -1.96 23.69
CA VAL A 549 -0.66 -3.29 24.08
C VAL A 549 -1.65 -4.13 24.87
N PRO A 550 -1.66 -5.47 24.72
CA PRO A 550 -2.43 -6.34 25.60
C PRO A 550 -1.85 -6.33 27.03
N VAL A 551 -2.67 -6.68 28.02
CA VAL A 551 -2.30 -6.57 29.44
C VAL A 551 -1.01 -7.31 29.81
N GLY A 552 -0.71 -8.46 29.17
CA GLY A 552 0.52 -9.21 29.41
C GLY A 552 1.79 -8.45 29.00
N VAL A 553 1.72 -7.61 27.96
CA VAL A 553 2.83 -6.77 27.48
C VAL A 553 2.93 -5.48 28.32
N TRP A 554 1.81 -4.88 28.71
CA TRP A 554 1.79 -3.78 29.69
C TRP A 554 2.43 -4.20 31.02
N ARG A 555 2.08 -5.39 31.52
CA ARG A 555 2.68 -6.00 32.71
C ARG A 555 4.19 -6.21 32.57
N ALA A 556 4.68 -6.60 31.38
CA ALA A 556 6.11 -6.72 31.11
C ALA A 556 6.83 -5.36 31.18
N ALA A 557 6.25 -4.28 30.63
CA ALA A 557 6.79 -2.93 30.75
C ALA A 557 6.84 -2.44 32.21
N LEU A 558 5.79 -2.67 33.01
CA LEU A 558 5.78 -2.35 34.44
C LEU A 558 6.86 -3.11 35.21
N GLN A 559 6.99 -4.41 34.96
CA GLN A 559 8.01 -5.26 35.58
C GLN A 559 9.43 -4.78 35.26
N ALA A 560 9.66 -4.22 34.07
CA ALA A 560 10.93 -3.64 33.66
C ALA A 560 11.24 -2.29 34.32
N LEU A 561 10.25 -1.38 34.35
CA LEU A 561 10.42 -0.03 34.90
C LEU A 561 10.49 0.01 36.43
N LEU A 562 9.70 -0.84 37.10
CA LEU A 562 9.44 -0.73 38.55
C LEU A 562 9.93 -1.95 39.35
N GLY A 563 10.47 -2.97 38.68
CA GLY A 563 10.91 -4.21 39.31
C GLY A 563 9.78 -5.10 39.86
N ARG A 564 8.51 -4.70 39.68
CA ARG A 564 7.30 -5.45 40.04
C ARG A 564 6.13 -5.07 39.13
N ALA A 565 5.17 -5.96 38.96
CA ALA A 565 3.90 -5.67 38.31
C ALA A 565 2.77 -6.55 38.88
N PRO A 566 1.52 -6.05 39.00
CA PRO A 566 0.38 -6.83 39.47
C PRO A 566 0.06 -8.00 38.54
N ASP A 567 -0.85 -8.88 38.93
CA ASP A 567 -1.32 -9.96 38.04
C ASP A 567 -2.27 -9.43 36.94
N GLU A 568 -2.46 -10.20 35.87
CA GLU A 568 -3.30 -9.76 34.74
C GLU A 568 -4.76 -9.51 35.12
N ARG A 569 -5.29 -10.13 36.18
CA ARG A 569 -6.65 -9.92 36.63
C ARG A 569 -6.76 -8.59 37.36
N GLN A 570 -5.86 -8.32 38.30
CA GLN A 570 -5.76 -7.03 39.01
C GLN A 570 -5.58 -5.86 38.03
N MET A 571 -4.81 -6.06 36.96
CA MET A 571 -4.62 -5.08 35.89
C MET A 571 -5.90 -4.83 35.07
N ARG A 572 -6.68 -5.87 34.75
CA ARG A 572 -7.99 -5.73 34.08
C ARG A 572 -9.04 -5.09 35.00
N GLU A 573 -9.05 -5.45 36.29
CA GLU A 573 -9.90 -4.83 37.32
C GLU A 573 -9.55 -3.33 37.49
N PHE A 574 -8.26 -2.96 37.49
CA PHE A 574 -7.81 -1.56 37.48
C PHE A 574 -8.32 -0.78 36.26
N ALA A 575 -8.21 -1.37 35.05
CA ALA A 575 -8.69 -0.77 33.82
C ALA A 575 -10.21 -0.54 33.79
N GLN A 576 -10.98 -1.20 34.68
CA GLN A 576 -12.43 -1.03 34.86
C GLN A 576 -12.80 0.00 35.95
N THR A 577 -11.83 0.58 36.67
CA THR A 577 -12.06 1.69 37.61
C THR A 577 -12.16 3.03 36.87
N SER A 578 -12.27 4.14 37.61
CA SER A 578 -12.16 5.50 37.05
C SER A 578 -10.85 5.78 36.28
N ALA A 579 -9.85 4.89 36.34
CA ALA A 579 -8.70 4.89 35.45
C ALA A 579 -9.06 4.69 33.97
N ALA A 580 -10.20 4.04 33.67
CA ALA A 580 -10.75 3.89 32.31
C ALA A 580 -10.84 5.22 31.54
N ASN A 581 -11.08 6.34 32.25
CA ASN A 581 -11.18 7.68 31.66
C ASN A 581 -9.85 8.17 31.03
N PHE A 582 -8.73 7.53 31.35
CA PHE A 582 -7.40 7.83 30.79
C PHE A 582 -6.91 6.74 29.83
N LEU A 583 -7.66 5.65 29.66
CA LEU A 583 -7.30 4.51 28.82
C LEU A 583 -8.16 4.48 27.55
N VAL A 584 -7.52 4.20 26.42
CA VAL A 584 -8.23 3.68 25.24
C VAL A 584 -8.16 2.17 25.30
N GLU A 585 -9.28 1.55 25.61
CA GLU A 585 -9.50 0.12 25.39
C GLU A 585 -10.06 -0.07 23.98
N SER A 586 -9.35 -0.81 23.12
CA SER A 586 -9.87 -1.16 21.80
C SER A 586 -10.18 -2.66 21.72
N SER A 587 -11.47 -2.97 21.55
CA SER A 587 -12.06 -4.31 21.61
C SER A 587 -12.19 -4.98 20.23
N ARG A 588 -11.24 -4.74 19.31
CA ARG A 588 -11.24 -5.39 17.97
C ARG A 588 -10.77 -6.85 17.98
N SER A 589 -10.37 -7.40 19.13
CA SER A 589 -9.85 -8.77 19.29
C SER A 589 -10.28 -9.42 20.62
N TYR A 590 -10.18 -10.75 20.71
CA TYR A 590 -10.49 -11.55 21.91
C TYR A 590 -9.70 -11.20 23.18
N ASP A 591 -8.61 -10.45 23.06
CA ASP A 591 -7.87 -9.84 24.18
C ASP A 591 -7.83 -8.32 23.93
N PRO A 592 -8.30 -7.48 24.88
CA PRO A 592 -8.28 -6.03 24.75
C PRO A 592 -6.86 -5.46 24.79
N VAL A 593 -6.63 -4.40 24.02
CA VAL A 593 -5.39 -3.62 24.05
C VAL A 593 -5.61 -2.27 24.71
N TYR A 594 -4.61 -1.84 25.49
CA TYR A 594 -4.62 -0.65 26.33
C TYR A 594 -3.53 0.32 25.90
N ARG A 595 -3.86 1.61 25.88
CA ARG A 595 -2.92 2.74 25.78
C ARG A 595 -3.52 3.96 26.46
N LEU A 596 -2.74 5.02 26.68
CA LEU A 596 -3.25 6.28 27.18
C LEU A 596 -4.14 7.01 26.14
N PHE A 597 -5.15 7.72 26.64
CA PHE A 597 -6.15 8.40 25.81
C PHE A 597 -5.62 9.68 25.13
N HIS A 598 -4.57 10.34 25.63
CA HIS A 598 -4.17 11.65 25.12
C HIS A 598 -2.66 11.86 25.22
N GLN A 599 -2.02 12.38 24.17
CA GLN A 599 -0.56 12.52 24.10
C GLN A 599 0.03 13.38 25.23
N ALA A 600 -0.65 14.46 25.63
CA ALA A 600 -0.23 15.26 26.79
C ALA A 600 -0.22 14.45 28.11
N LEU A 601 -0.95 13.34 28.22
CA LEU A 601 -0.84 12.41 29.35
C LEU A 601 0.44 11.58 29.24
N ASN A 602 0.87 11.17 28.04
CA ASN A 602 2.16 10.49 27.84
C ASN A 602 3.31 11.40 28.28
N GLU A 603 3.36 12.63 27.78
CA GLU A 603 4.36 13.65 28.15
C GLU A 603 4.34 13.98 29.66
N THR A 604 3.16 13.92 30.27
CA THR A 604 2.94 14.16 31.70
C THR A 604 3.42 12.99 32.57
N LEU A 605 3.02 11.76 32.23
CA LEU A 605 3.21 10.52 32.99
C LEU A 605 4.53 9.81 32.71
N ALA A 606 5.22 10.16 31.62
CA ALA A 606 6.67 10.00 31.51
C ALA A 606 7.33 10.87 32.58
N LYS A 607 7.35 10.35 33.82
CA LYS A 607 7.65 11.09 35.06
C LYS A 607 9.14 11.43 35.25
N ARG A 608 9.91 11.31 34.16
CA ARG A 608 11.31 11.63 33.98
C ARG A 608 11.46 12.13 32.53
N PRO A 609 12.37 13.08 32.22
CA PRO A 609 12.75 13.30 30.82
C PRO A 609 13.18 11.94 30.26
N SER A 610 12.54 11.50 29.17
CA SER A 610 12.54 10.11 28.69
C SER A 610 13.94 9.52 28.69
N SER A 611 14.27 8.77 29.75
CA SER A 611 15.65 8.34 29.91
C SER A 611 15.87 7.19 28.93
N ALA A 612 16.95 7.25 28.16
CA ALA A 612 17.29 6.17 27.24
C ALA A 612 17.42 4.80 27.96
N ALA A 613 17.64 4.82 29.28
CA ALA A 613 17.61 3.63 30.14
C ALA A 613 16.19 3.06 30.34
N ASP A 614 15.16 3.91 30.51
CA ASP A 614 13.76 3.45 30.67
C ASP A 614 13.24 2.87 29.33
N GLU A 615 13.46 3.55 28.19
CA GLU A 615 13.12 3.03 26.85
C GLU A 615 13.86 1.70 26.58
N ALA A 616 15.15 1.60 26.95
CA ALA A 616 15.94 0.37 26.77
C ALA A 616 15.52 -0.78 27.72
N ALA A 617 15.01 -0.47 28.91
CA ALA A 617 14.44 -1.48 29.81
C ALA A 617 13.15 -2.06 29.22
N ILE A 618 12.26 -1.21 28.72
CA ILE A 618 11.01 -1.62 28.06
C ILE A 618 11.30 -2.41 26.78
N ALA A 619 12.18 -1.89 25.90
CA ALA A 619 12.54 -2.55 24.65
C ALA A 619 13.08 -3.97 24.88
N ARG A 620 13.97 -4.17 25.87
CA ARG A 620 14.47 -5.51 26.22
C ARG A 620 13.39 -6.41 26.82
N ALA A 621 12.55 -5.89 27.72
CA ALA A 621 11.43 -6.67 28.26
C ALA A 621 10.42 -7.12 27.18
N PHE A 622 10.24 -6.31 26.14
CA PHE A 622 9.44 -6.64 24.96
C PHE A 622 10.10 -7.70 24.06
N ILE A 623 11.43 -7.63 23.88
CA ILE A 623 12.22 -8.67 23.22
C ILE A 623 12.08 -10.00 23.98
N ASP A 624 12.29 -9.99 25.29
CA ASP A 624 12.20 -11.20 26.14
C ASP A 624 10.79 -11.78 26.18
N TYR A 625 9.75 -10.94 26.23
CA TYR A 625 8.35 -11.39 26.14
C TYR A 625 8.06 -12.07 24.79
N GLY A 626 8.57 -11.49 23.69
CA GLY A 626 8.46 -12.05 22.35
C GLY A 626 9.15 -13.41 22.22
N ARG A 627 10.38 -13.53 22.73
CA ARG A 627 11.13 -14.79 22.79
C ARG A 627 10.43 -15.86 23.63
N GLN A 628 9.92 -15.51 24.81
CA GLN A 628 9.24 -16.45 25.72
C GLN A 628 7.93 -17.01 25.14
N ARG A 629 7.17 -16.23 24.36
CA ARG A 629 5.98 -16.71 23.66
C ARG A 629 6.27 -17.32 22.28
N GLY A 630 7.45 -17.07 21.72
CA GLY A 630 7.78 -17.33 20.33
C GLY A 630 7.19 -16.27 19.39
N TRP A 631 8.02 -15.73 18.49
CA TRP A 631 7.66 -14.58 17.66
C TRP A 631 6.44 -14.78 16.74
N ARG A 632 6.13 -16.02 16.35
CA ARG A 632 4.88 -16.38 15.64
C ARG A 632 3.61 -16.07 16.45
N ALA A 633 3.65 -16.29 17.77
CA ALA A 633 2.53 -16.08 18.70
C ALA A 633 2.62 -14.73 19.43
N ALA A 634 3.65 -13.93 19.17
CA ALA A 634 3.81 -12.62 19.76
C ALA A 634 2.69 -11.65 19.31
N PRO A 635 2.17 -10.80 20.23
CA PRO A 635 1.20 -9.77 19.90
C PRO A 635 1.65 -8.91 18.72
N ARG A 636 0.69 -8.53 17.85
CA ARG A 636 0.95 -7.76 16.62
C ARG A 636 1.78 -6.51 16.88
N TYR A 637 1.53 -5.82 17.99
CA TYR A 637 2.30 -4.67 18.45
C TYR A 637 3.82 -4.92 18.47
N LEU A 638 4.27 -6.05 19.03
CA LEU A 638 5.70 -6.37 19.12
C LEU A 638 6.34 -6.67 17.75
N ARG A 639 5.55 -7.06 16.76
CA ARG A 639 6.02 -7.29 15.39
C ARG A 639 6.08 -6.01 14.56
N GLN A 640 5.38 -4.95 14.96
CA GLN A 640 5.26 -3.69 14.21
C GLN A 640 5.99 -2.49 14.86
N SER A 641 5.82 -2.27 16.16
CA SER A 641 6.29 -1.03 16.85
C SER A 641 7.61 -1.24 17.61
N LEU A 642 7.96 -2.48 17.94
CA LEU A 642 9.23 -2.82 18.63
C LEU A 642 10.52 -2.36 17.90
N PRO A 643 10.62 -2.30 16.57
CA PRO A 643 11.82 -1.75 15.91
C PRO A 643 12.09 -0.29 16.28
N ALA A 644 11.03 0.52 16.41
CA ALA A 644 11.15 1.93 16.77
C ALA A 644 11.66 2.08 18.22
N HIS A 645 11.09 1.33 19.17
CA HIS A 645 11.61 1.28 20.55
C HIS A 645 13.07 0.85 20.60
N ALA A 646 13.44 -0.22 19.90
CA ALA A 646 14.79 -0.75 19.91
C ALA A 646 15.80 0.20 19.25
N ALA A 647 15.41 0.94 18.22
CA ALA A 647 16.23 2.00 17.61
C ALA A 647 16.40 3.19 18.57
N ARG A 648 15.31 3.71 19.17
CA ARG A 648 15.35 4.79 20.18
C ARG A 648 16.22 4.42 21.40
N ALA A 649 16.17 3.16 21.81
CA ALA A 649 16.93 2.60 22.93
C ALA A 649 18.39 2.21 22.60
N GLY A 650 18.80 2.22 21.33
CA GLY A 650 20.13 1.73 20.92
C GLY A 650 20.35 0.22 21.11
N VAL A 651 19.27 -0.58 21.08
CA VAL A 651 19.30 -2.06 21.23
C VAL A 651 18.83 -2.78 19.96
N ILE A 652 18.73 -2.08 18.83
CA ILE A 652 18.29 -2.62 17.53
C ILE A 652 19.10 -3.85 17.07
N ASP A 653 20.39 -3.91 17.41
CA ASP A 653 21.26 -5.06 17.19
C ASP A 653 20.72 -6.37 17.81
N GLU A 654 20.04 -6.29 18.97
CA GLU A 654 19.44 -7.46 19.64
C GLU A 654 18.23 -8.04 18.88
N LEU A 655 17.51 -7.21 18.11
CA LEU A 655 16.42 -7.64 17.22
C LEU A 655 16.93 -8.13 15.87
N LEU A 656 17.88 -7.42 15.27
CA LEU A 656 18.44 -7.74 13.96
C LEU A 656 19.17 -9.07 13.94
N THR A 657 19.71 -9.49 15.08
CA THR A 657 20.42 -10.78 15.24
C THR A 657 19.53 -11.91 15.75
N ASP A 658 18.26 -11.63 16.08
CA ASP A 658 17.24 -12.62 16.43
C ASP A 658 16.57 -13.13 15.14
N VAL A 659 17.02 -14.30 14.67
CA VAL A 659 16.52 -14.93 13.43
C VAL A 659 15.01 -15.07 13.45
N ASP A 660 14.43 -15.64 14.51
CA ASP A 660 12.99 -15.83 14.63
C ASP A 660 12.23 -14.49 14.62
N TYR A 661 12.78 -13.42 15.20
CA TYR A 661 12.17 -12.09 15.08
C TYR A 661 12.10 -11.63 13.63
N THR A 662 13.20 -11.65 12.89
CA THR A 662 13.23 -11.19 11.49
C THR A 662 12.29 -11.99 10.57
N LEU A 663 12.04 -13.27 10.88
CA LEU A 663 11.07 -14.09 10.16
C LEU A 663 9.61 -13.65 10.35
N HIS A 664 9.30 -12.96 11.45
CA HIS A 664 7.93 -12.57 11.83
C HIS A 664 7.67 -11.07 11.94
N ALA A 665 8.73 -10.24 11.93
CA ALA A 665 8.64 -8.79 12.01
C ALA A 665 8.03 -8.15 10.75
N ASP A 666 7.46 -6.96 10.93
CA ASP A 666 7.08 -6.05 9.86
C ASP A 666 8.34 -5.40 9.28
N LEU A 667 8.85 -5.96 8.17
CA LEU A 667 10.12 -5.49 7.59
C LEU A 667 10.04 -4.06 7.06
N ARG A 668 8.84 -3.57 6.72
CA ARG A 668 8.64 -2.16 6.33
C ARG A 668 8.90 -1.19 7.48
N ARG A 669 8.69 -1.63 8.73
CA ARG A 669 9.05 -0.86 9.95
C ARG A 669 10.45 -1.20 10.48
N LEU A 670 10.94 -2.43 10.30
CA LEU A 670 12.27 -2.84 10.75
C LEU A 670 13.41 -2.21 9.92
N ILE A 671 13.29 -2.19 8.58
CA ILE A 671 14.37 -1.70 7.70
C ILE A 671 14.68 -0.20 7.95
N PRO A 672 13.71 0.73 7.99
CA PRO A 672 13.97 2.13 8.33
C PRO A 672 14.55 2.34 9.73
N ALA A 673 14.17 1.50 10.72
CA ALA A 673 14.70 1.57 12.07
C ALA A 673 16.23 1.31 12.15
N THR A 674 16.81 0.66 11.13
CA THR A 674 18.27 0.45 11.04
C THR A 674 19.05 1.73 10.74
N ALA A 675 18.39 2.81 10.29
CA ALA A 675 19.02 4.10 9.98
C ALA A 675 19.61 4.80 11.22
N ALA A 676 19.18 4.41 12.44
CA ALA A 676 19.80 4.83 13.69
C ALA A 676 21.26 4.34 13.87
N GLY A 677 21.70 3.41 13.01
CA GLY A 677 23.03 2.80 13.06
C GLY A 677 23.03 1.46 13.80
N THR A 678 24.05 0.64 13.52
CA THR A 678 24.27 -0.67 14.16
C THR A 678 25.68 -0.75 14.71
N SER A 679 25.84 -1.38 15.88
CA SER A 679 27.08 -1.37 16.67
C SER A 679 27.96 -2.59 16.45
N THR A 680 27.36 -3.72 16.07
CA THR A 680 28.01 -5.03 15.93
C THR A 680 28.10 -5.46 14.47
N SER A 681 29.18 -6.19 14.13
CA SER A 681 29.35 -6.75 12.78
C SER A 681 28.21 -7.71 12.41
N ARG A 682 27.65 -8.48 13.36
CA ARG A 682 26.50 -9.37 13.11
C ARG A 682 25.23 -8.58 12.76
N ALA A 683 24.95 -7.46 13.43
CA ALA A 683 23.84 -6.59 13.06
C ALA A 683 24.07 -5.93 11.68
N GLN A 684 25.30 -5.51 11.35
CA GLN A 684 25.65 -4.98 10.02
C GLN A 684 25.46 -6.02 8.90
N GLN A 685 25.77 -7.30 9.16
CA GLN A 685 25.44 -8.41 8.25
C GLN A 685 23.92 -8.58 8.09
N ALA A 686 23.15 -8.51 9.19
CA ALA A 686 21.69 -8.59 9.13
C ALA A 686 21.05 -7.43 8.35
N VAL A 687 21.52 -6.20 8.54
CA VAL A 687 21.12 -5.03 7.74
C VAL A 687 21.41 -5.26 6.26
N SER A 688 22.60 -5.76 5.93
CA SER A 688 23.00 -6.08 4.55
C SER A 688 22.08 -7.14 3.93
N LEU A 689 21.77 -8.22 4.67
CA LEU A 689 20.84 -9.27 4.27
C LEU A 689 19.43 -8.70 3.99
N LEU A 690 18.90 -7.84 4.85
CA LEU A 690 17.58 -7.22 4.68
C LEU A 690 17.53 -6.37 3.40
N HIS A 691 18.46 -5.43 3.21
CA HIS A 691 18.49 -4.56 2.02
C HIS A 691 18.80 -5.29 0.71
N ARG A 692 19.44 -6.47 0.77
CA ARG A 692 19.73 -7.32 -0.39
C ARG A 692 18.66 -8.37 -0.69
N THR A 693 17.60 -8.46 0.14
CA THR A 693 16.52 -9.44 -0.01
C THR A 693 15.13 -8.75 -0.03
N PRO A 694 14.84 -7.80 -0.93
CA PRO A 694 13.59 -7.03 -0.91
C PRO A 694 12.33 -7.91 -1.00
N ALA A 695 12.39 -9.04 -1.74
CA ALA A 695 11.32 -10.03 -1.81
C ALA A 695 10.91 -10.63 -0.45
N ALA A 696 11.74 -10.50 0.60
CA ALA A 696 11.41 -10.94 1.95
C ALA A 696 10.32 -10.08 2.61
N ILE A 697 10.12 -8.84 2.16
CA ILE A 697 9.20 -7.87 2.78
C ILE A 697 7.77 -8.41 2.81
N ASP A 698 7.29 -8.92 1.67
CA ASP A 698 5.95 -9.48 1.49
C ASP A 698 5.88 -11.01 1.64
N ALA A 699 7.03 -11.67 1.80
CA ALA A 699 7.07 -13.12 2.02
C ALA A 699 6.56 -13.50 3.42
N ASP A 700 5.80 -14.60 3.48
CA ASP A 700 5.49 -15.29 4.73
C ASP A 700 6.77 -15.83 5.41
N PRO A 701 6.73 -16.21 6.70
CA PRO A 701 7.92 -16.62 7.44
C PRO A 701 8.70 -17.81 6.85
N ALA A 702 8.05 -18.75 6.17
CA ALA A 702 8.70 -19.91 5.57
C ALA A 702 9.40 -19.55 4.26
N HIS A 703 8.75 -18.75 3.40
CA HIS A 703 9.38 -18.19 2.21
C HIS A 703 10.50 -17.19 2.56
N ARG A 704 10.31 -16.38 3.60
CA ARG A 704 11.31 -15.45 4.11
C ARG A 704 12.56 -16.18 4.61
N LEU A 705 12.40 -17.30 5.31
CA LEU A 705 13.51 -18.17 5.70
C LEU A 705 14.26 -18.75 4.49
N ALA A 706 13.51 -19.18 3.45
CA ALA A 706 14.10 -19.67 2.20
C ALA A 706 14.96 -18.59 1.53
N LEU A 707 14.40 -17.39 1.34
CA LEU A 707 15.06 -16.23 0.75
C LEU A 707 16.32 -15.83 1.54
N PHE A 708 16.21 -15.63 2.85
CA PHE A 708 17.35 -15.27 3.69
C PHE A 708 18.44 -16.34 3.70
N SER A 709 18.11 -17.63 3.65
CA SER A 709 19.12 -18.69 3.56
C SER A 709 19.91 -18.67 2.24
N VAL A 710 19.31 -18.22 1.14
CA VAL A 710 19.98 -18.05 -0.16
C VAL A 710 20.86 -16.81 -0.16
N THR A 711 20.37 -15.66 0.32
CA THR A 711 21.21 -14.44 0.47
C THR A 711 22.38 -14.68 1.42
N GLU A 712 22.15 -15.35 2.56
CA GLU A 712 23.21 -15.73 3.51
C GLU A 712 24.26 -16.67 2.88
N ALA A 713 23.85 -17.58 1.99
CA ALA A 713 24.77 -18.43 1.25
C ALA A 713 25.62 -17.63 0.24
N LEU A 714 24.99 -16.73 -0.53
CA LEU A 714 25.62 -15.92 -1.58
C LEU A 714 26.58 -14.86 -1.04
N ASP A 715 26.23 -14.26 0.10
CA ASP A 715 26.98 -13.16 0.72
C ASP A 715 27.97 -13.65 1.80
N GLU A 716 28.10 -14.98 1.99
CA GLU A 716 28.95 -15.65 2.98
C GLU A 716 28.70 -15.17 4.44
N LEU A 717 27.45 -14.88 4.79
CA LEU A 717 27.08 -14.37 6.12
C LEU A 717 26.91 -15.52 7.16
N ASP A 718 27.01 -15.16 8.44
CA ASP A 718 26.85 -16.07 9.58
C ASP A 718 25.79 -15.53 10.56
N LEU A 719 24.52 -15.60 10.14
CA LEU A 719 23.34 -15.14 10.88
C LEU A 719 22.52 -16.32 11.42
N GLY A 720 22.46 -17.44 10.70
CA GLY A 720 21.89 -18.72 11.13
C GLY A 720 20.73 -19.26 10.28
N TYR A 721 20.25 -18.54 9.27
CA TYR A 721 19.11 -18.96 8.44
C TYR A 721 19.35 -20.28 7.70
N ARG A 722 20.56 -20.52 7.21
CA ARG A 722 21.01 -21.78 6.58
C ARG A 722 20.95 -23.00 7.50
N GLN A 723 20.96 -22.80 8.82
CA GLN A 723 20.91 -23.89 9.81
C GLN A 723 19.60 -23.91 10.63
N HIS A 724 18.71 -22.95 10.38
CA HIS A 724 17.50 -22.75 11.18
C HIS A 724 16.52 -23.92 11.07
N VAL A 725 16.05 -24.45 12.20
CA VAL A 725 15.18 -25.65 12.26
C VAL A 725 13.78 -25.40 11.64
N GLY A 726 13.38 -24.13 11.49
CA GLY A 726 12.11 -23.75 10.87
C GLY A 726 11.93 -24.30 9.44
N ALA A 727 10.68 -24.58 9.09
CA ALA A 727 10.28 -25.06 7.77
C ALA A 727 10.45 -23.96 6.69
N ALA A 728 11.04 -24.33 5.55
CA ALA A 728 11.20 -23.48 4.37
C ALA A 728 11.10 -24.34 3.10
N PRO A 729 10.44 -23.87 2.01
CA PRO A 729 10.23 -24.66 0.77
C PRO A 729 11.54 -24.99 0.03
N TYR A 730 12.58 -24.20 0.25
CA TYR A 730 13.94 -24.45 -0.19
C TYR A 730 14.93 -23.81 0.78
N ARG A 731 16.22 -24.16 0.67
CA ARG A 731 17.27 -23.63 1.53
C ARG A 731 18.61 -23.50 0.81
N GLY A 732 19.24 -22.34 0.88
CA GLY A 732 20.63 -22.17 0.47
C GLY A 732 21.57 -22.96 1.40
N ILE A 733 22.45 -23.79 0.84
CA ILE A 733 23.41 -24.60 1.61
C ILE A 733 24.75 -23.86 1.67
N TRP A 734 25.29 -23.57 0.48
CA TRP A 734 26.54 -22.87 0.28
C TRP A 734 26.51 -22.18 -1.08
N ALA A 735 27.28 -21.11 -1.24
CA ALA A 735 27.65 -20.57 -2.54
C ALA A 735 29.17 -20.45 -2.64
N HIS A 736 29.67 -20.38 -3.87
CA HIS A 736 31.03 -19.98 -4.17
C HIS A 736 30.95 -18.99 -5.33
N VAL A 737 30.71 -17.73 -4.98
CA VAL A 737 30.45 -16.64 -5.90
C VAL A 737 31.43 -15.50 -5.68
N ARG A 738 31.51 -14.58 -6.64
CA ARG A 738 32.17 -13.29 -6.41
C ARG A 738 31.42 -12.52 -5.32
N PRO A 739 32.11 -11.94 -4.31
CA PRO A 739 31.46 -11.15 -3.27
C PRO A 739 30.59 -10.04 -3.86
N ARG A 740 29.35 -9.97 -3.39
CA ARG A 740 28.38 -8.98 -3.82
C ARG A 740 28.67 -7.61 -3.21
N THR A 741 28.80 -6.60 -4.07
CA THR A 741 29.19 -5.24 -3.68
C THR A 741 28.01 -4.29 -3.56
N GLU A 742 26.83 -4.70 -4.03
CA GLU A 742 25.60 -3.90 -3.94
C GLU A 742 25.25 -3.61 -2.47
N ARG A 743 24.87 -2.38 -2.13
CA ARG A 743 24.38 -2.06 -0.77
C ARG A 743 22.93 -2.51 -0.57
N SER A 744 22.10 -2.27 -1.58
CA SER A 744 20.66 -2.53 -1.58
C SER A 744 20.24 -3.02 -2.97
N ILE A 745 19.17 -3.81 -3.06
CA ILE A 745 18.46 -4.09 -4.32
C ILE A 745 17.12 -3.34 -4.28
N LEU A 746 16.80 -2.63 -5.35
CA LEU A 746 15.50 -1.97 -5.57
C LEU A 746 14.73 -2.77 -6.62
N THR A 747 13.46 -3.06 -6.36
CA THR A 747 12.60 -3.89 -7.22
C THR A 747 11.25 -3.23 -7.42
N GLY A 748 10.80 -3.12 -8.67
CA GLY A 748 9.47 -2.59 -9.03
C GLY A 748 9.28 -2.41 -10.53
N HIS A 749 10.36 -2.07 -11.26
CA HIS A 749 10.31 -2.07 -12.72
C HIS A 749 10.07 -3.48 -13.28
N THR A 750 9.14 -3.60 -14.22
CA THR A 750 8.80 -4.85 -14.93
C THR A 750 9.54 -4.98 -16.26
N GLY A 751 10.13 -3.88 -16.75
CA GLY A 751 10.96 -3.82 -17.95
C GLY A 751 12.42 -3.45 -17.64
N SER A 752 13.26 -3.45 -18.68
CA SER A 752 14.66 -3.00 -18.57
C SER A 752 14.73 -1.55 -18.08
N VAL A 753 15.48 -1.29 -17.01
CA VAL A 753 15.86 0.07 -16.62
C VAL A 753 16.80 0.65 -17.69
N ARG A 754 16.50 1.84 -18.20
CA ARG A 754 17.21 2.51 -19.32
C ARG A 754 18.06 3.69 -18.87
N GLY A 755 17.61 4.41 -17.83
CA GLY A 755 18.33 5.56 -17.28
C GLY A 755 18.13 5.66 -15.77
N VAL A 756 19.08 6.28 -15.08
CA VAL A 756 19.01 6.59 -13.65
C VAL A 756 19.61 7.98 -13.38
N CYS A 757 19.06 8.71 -12.41
CA CYS A 757 19.56 10.02 -12.00
C CYS A 757 19.38 10.21 -10.48
N ALA A 758 20.27 10.97 -9.83
CA ALA A 758 19.99 11.48 -8.49
C ALA A 758 19.11 12.74 -8.59
N VAL A 759 18.20 12.94 -7.63
CA VAL A 759 17.33 14.14 -7.56
C VAL A 759 17.17 14.58 -6.10
N ARG A 760 17.31 15.88 -5.81
CA ARG A 760 17.31 16.37 -4.43
C ARG A 760 15.93 16.89 -3.99
N VAL A 761 15.32 16.20 -3.04
CA VAL A 761 14.00 16.53 -2.47
C VAL A 761 14.16 16.83 -0.98
N ASP A 762 13.71 18.02 -0.54
CA ASP A 762 13.77 18.47 0.86
C ASP A 762 15.14 18.27 1.54
N GLY A 763 16.22 18.45 0.77
CA GLY A 763 17.60 18.29 1.23
C GLY A 763 18.13 16.85 1.27
N ARG A 764 17.31 15.85 0.90
CA ARG A 764 17.69 14.44 0.73
C ARG A 764 17.97 14.14 -0.74
N ASP A 765 18.93 13.27 -1.01
CA ASP A 765 19.23 12.82 -2.37
C ASP A 765 18.49 11.49 -2.63
N LEU A 766 17.47 11.53 -3.49
CA LEU A 766 16.70 10.37 -3.95
C LEU A 766 17.27 9.84 -5.27
N LEU A 767 16.96 8.58 -5.60
CA LEU A 767 17.30 7.97 -6.88
C LEU A 767 16.05 7.93 -7.77
N ALA A 768 16.14 8.42 -9.00
CA ALA A 768 15.13 8.22 -10.04
C ALA A 768 15.60 7.16 -11.05
N SER A 769 14.69 6.34 -11.57
CA SER A 769 14.95 5.35 -12.63
C SER A 769 13.88 5.37 -13.71
N ALA A 770 14.30 5.30 -14.97
CA ALA A 770 13.45 5.20 -16.15
C ALA A 770 13.35 3.76 -16.64
N GLY A 771 12.14 3.25 -16.86
CA GLY A 771 11.88 1.88 -17.29
C GLY A 771 11.38 1.74 -18.72
N ALA A 772 11.69 0.60 -19.33
CA ALA A 772 11.03 0.13 -20.55
C ALA A 772 9.57 -0.33 -20.31
N ASP A 773 9.10 -0.28 -19.07
CA ASP A 773 7.72 -0.51 -18.63
C ASP A 773 6.88 0.78 -18.59
N GLU A 774 7.32 1.82 -19.33
CA GLU A 774 6.59 3.09 -19.50
C GLU A 774 6.57 3.95 -18.22
N THR A 775 7.24 3.54 -17.14
CA THR A 775 7.26 4.24 -15.85
C THR A 775 8.58 4.94 -15.55
N VAL A 776 8.50 5.97 -14.70
CA VAL A 776 9.65 6.48 -13.94
C VAL A 776 9.39 6.23 -12.46
N ARG A 777 10.36 5.68 -11.73
CA ARG A 777 10.23 5.40 -10.29
C ARG A 777 11.24 6.22 -9.49
N ILE A 778 10.81 6.77 -8.36
CA ILE A 778 11.66 7.49 -7.40
C ILE A 778 11.81 6.62 -6.15
N TRP A 779 13.04 6.50 -5.65
CA TRP A 779 13.42 5.62 -4.55
C TRP A 779 14.18 6.41 -3.48
N ASP A 780 13.96 6.08 -2.20
CA ASP A 780 14.88 6.46 -1.13
C ASP A 780 16.01 5.40 -1.07
N PRO A 781 17.27 5.76 -1.40
CA PRO A 781 18.38 4.81 -1.42
C PRO A 781 18.82 4.37 -0.01
N THR A 782 18.32 5.01 1.05
CA THR A 782 18.61 4.70 2.45
C THR A 782 17.73 3.57 2.95
N THR A 783 16.42 3.65 2.72
CA THR A 783 15.44 2.63 3.13
C THR A 783 15.31 1.52 2.09
N GLY A 784 15.54 1.84 0.81
CA GLY A 784 15.23 0.98 -0.33
C GLY A 784 13.75 0.99 -0.73
N THR A 785 12.94 1.91 -0.18
CA THR A 785 11.52 2.03 -0.51
C THR A 785 11.31 2.88 -1.76
N GLU A 786 10.32 2.51 -2.57
CA GLU A 786 9.76 3.40 -3.57
C GLU A 786 9.05 4.57 -2.86
N VAL A 787 9.24 5.78 -3.38
CA VAL A 787 8.61 7.02 -2.92
C VAL A 787 7.47 7.41 -3.86
N HIS A 788 7.69 7.28 -5.18
CA HIS A 788 6.70 7.57 -6.22
C HIS A 788 6.87 6.66 -7.44
N GLN A 789 5.76 6.19 -8.01
CA GLN A 789 5.69 5.64 -9.36
C GLN A 789 5.02 6.66 -10.29
N LEU A 790 5.82 7.33 -11.11
CA LEU A 790 5.35 8.33 -12.07
C LEU A 790 4.85 7.60 -13.33
N THR A 791 3.55 7.77 -13.62
CA THR A 791 2.88 7.21 -14.79
C THR A 791 2.40 8.34 -15.69
N GLY A 792 2.43 8.12 -17.01
CA GLY A 792 1.98 9.11 -17.99
C GLY A 792 2.57 8.91 -19.38
N HIS A 793 3.84 8.50 -19.46
CA HIS A 793 4.42 8.04 -20.72
C HIS A 793 3.66 6.82 -21.25
N THR A 794 3.49 6.74 -22.58
CA THR A 794 2.73 5.66 -23.26
C THR A 794 3.63 4.69 -24.05
N ALA A 795 4.94 4.75 -23.78
CA ALA A 795 5.95 3.87 -24.34
C ALA A 795 7.23 3.93 -23.47
N SER A 796 8.21 3.05 -23.74
CA SER A 796 9.49 2.95 -23.03
C SER A 796 10.12 4.31 -22.72
N VAL A 797 10.47 4.55 -21.45
CA VAL A 797 11.24 5.73 -21.05
C VAL A 797 12.73 5.43 -21.26
N HIS A 798 13.45 6.33 -21.96
CA HIS A 798 14.84 6.12 -22.35
C HIS A 798 15.86 6.78 -21.40
N GLY A 799 15.52 7.91 -20.80
CA GLY A 799 16.42 8.63 -19.90
C GLY A 799 15.70 9.52 -18.90
N VAL A 800 16.40 9.87 -17.82
CA VAL A 800 15.96 10.80 -16.76
C VAL A 800 17.10 11.73 -16.36
N CYS A 801 16.78 12.97 -16.02
CA CYS A 801 17.73 13.99 -15.58
C CYS A 801 17.09 14.93 -14.54
N ALA A 802 17.83 15.34 -13.51
CA ALA A 802 17.39 16.43 -12.63
C ALA A 802 17.66 17.80 -13.30
N VAL A 803 16.78 18.78 -13.08
CA VAL A 803 16.88 20.15 -13.61
C VAL A 803 16.48 21.17 -12.54
N ARG A 804 17.28 22.22 -12.35
CA ARG A 804 17.08 23.19 -11.25
C ARG A 804 16.14 24.33 -11.64
N VAL A 805 14.93 24.33 -11.08
CA VAL A 805 13.90 25.38 -11.28
C VAL A 805 13.64 26.11 -9.97
N ASP A 806 13.81 27.44 -9.95
CA ASP A 806 13.51 28.33 -8.81
C ASP A 806 14.06 27.87 -7.44
N GLY A 807 15.20 27.19 -7.44
CA GLY A 807 15.81 26.67 -6.21
C GLY A 807 15.23 25.33 -5.73
N ARG A 808 14.57 24.58 -6.60
CA ARG A 808 14.12 23.18 -6.42
C ARG A 808 14.66 22.33 -7.55
N ASP A 809 14.83 21.03 -7.32
CA ASP A 809 15.16 20.07 -8.37
C ASP A 809 13.84 19.49 -8.89
N LEU A 810 13.57 19.65 -10.18
CA LEU A 810 12.53 18.88 -10.88
C LEU A 810 13.18 17.70 -11.59
N LEU A 811 12.39 16.67 -11.88
CA LEU A 811 12.82 15.51 -12.64
C LEU A 811 12.30 15.60 -14.07
N ALA A 812 13.17 15.48 -15.08
CA ALA A 812 12.80 15.37 -16.48
C ALA A 812 12.96 13.93 -16.97
N SER A 813 12.06 13.45 -17.84
CA SER A 813 12.11 12.13 -18.47
C SER A 813 11.89 12.19 -19.99
N ALA A 814 12.61 11.35 -20.73
CA ALA A 814 12.54 11.24 -22.20
C ALA A 814 11.83 9.94 -22.61
N GLY A 815 10.73 10.05 -23.37
CA GLY A 815 9.92 8.92 -23.78
C GLY A 815 10.12 8.49 -25.24
N ALA A 816 9.91 7.20 -25.50
CA ALA A 816 9.67 6.70 -26.85
C ALA A 816 8.32 7.17 -27.45
N ASP A 817 7.45 7.76 -26.62
CA ASP A 817 6.16 8.37 -26.98
C ASP A 817 6.28 9.79 -27.58
N GLU A 818 7.48 10.15 -28.06
CA GLU A 818 7.81 11.45 -28.67
C GLU A 818 7.77 12.65 -27.69
N THR A 819 7.56 12.39 -26.38
CA THR A 819 7.45 13.46 -25.37
C THR A 819 8.64 13.51 -24.40
N VAL A 820 8.86 14.71 -23.85
CA VAL A 820 9.64 14.90 -22.63
C VAL A 820 8.68 15.38 -21.54
N ARG A 821 8.78 14.82 -20.33
CA ARG A 821 7.92 15.21 -19.20
C ARG A 821 8.75 15.74 -18.06
N ILE A 822 8.23 16.76 -17.38
CA ILE A 822 8.81 17.34 -16.16
C ILE A 822 7.88 17.01 -14.99
N TRP A 823 8.45 16.52 -13.89
CA TRP A 823 7.75 16.04 -12.70
C TRP A 823 8.26 16.77 -11.47
N ASP A 824 7.36 17.03 -10.50
CA ASP A 824 7.77 17.41 -9.14
C ASP A 824 8.06 16.12 -8.34
N PRO A 825 9.33 15.85 -7.98
CA PRO A 825 9.72 14.63 -7.27
C PRO A 825 9.24 14.59 -5.81
N THR A 826 8.69 15.69 -5.29
CA THR A 826 8.11 15.80 -3.94
C THR A 826 6.69 15.23 -3.92
N THR A 827 5.86 15.62 -4.90
CA THR A 827 4.44 15.25 -4.99
C THR A 827 4.18 14.05 -5.91
N GLY A 828 5.12 13.72 -6.80
CA GLY A 828 4.94 12.70 -7.83
C GLY A 828 4.09 13.15 -9.01
N THR A 829 3.72 14.44 -9.08
CA THR A 829 2.83 14.97 -10.13
C THR A 829 3.60 15.49 -11.34
N GLU A 830 3.03 15.32 -12.54
CA GLU A 830 3.51 15.99 -13.75
C GLU A 830 3.33 17.50 -13.62
N VAL A 831 4.36 18.26 -13.99
CA VAL A 831 4.38 19.73 -14.05
C VAL A 831 4.18 20.21 -15.49
N HIS A 832 4.88 19.59 -16.44
CA HIS A 832 4.80 19.91 -17.87
C HIS A 832 4.96 18.68 -18.77
N GLN A 833 4.14 18.59 -19.82
CA GLN A 833 4.36 17.71 -20.97
C GLN A 833 4.92 18.54 -22.14
N LEU A 834 6.20 18.35 -22.44
CA LEU A 834 6.88 19.02 -23.54
C LEU A 834 6.64 18.22 -24.83
N THR A 835 5.92 18.85 -25.77
CA THR A 835 5.56 18.26 -27.07
C THR A 835 6.23 19.07 -28.18
N GLY A 836 6.73 18.37 -29.20
CA GLY A 836 7.37 19.02 -30.35
C GLY A 836 8.26 18.09 -31.16
N HIS A 837 8.97 17.16 -30.50
CA HIS A 837 9.65 16.06 -31.18
C HIS A 837 8.64 15.22 -31.97
N THR A 838 9.05 14.68 -33.12
CA THR A 838 8.18 13.90 -34.03
C THR A 838 8.63 12.43 -34.17
N ALA A 839 9.37 11.96 -33.18
CA ALA A 839 9.85 10.58 -33.02
C ALA A 839 10.41 10.40 -31.59
N SER A 840 10.72 9.15 -31.21
CA SER A 840 11.31 8.76 -29.91
C SER A 840 12.41 9.71 -29.41
N VAL A 841 12.33 10.12 -28.14
CA VAL A 841 13.33 10.95 -27.49
C VAL A 841 14.31 10.07 -26.72
N HIS A 842 15.58 10.06 -27.14
CA HIS A 842 16.59 9.13 -26.64
C HIS A 842 17.30 9.58 -25.35
N GLY A 843 17.34 10.88 -25.06
CA GLY A 843 18.00 11.39 -23.86
C GLY A 843 17.65 12.83 -23.53
N VAL A 844 17.88 13.20 -22.26
CA VAL A 844 17.67 14.55 -21.70
C VAL A 844 18.86 14.95 -20.82
N CYS A 845 19.19 16.24 -20.80
CA CYS A 845 20.28 16.80 -20.00
C CYS A 845 19.99 18.25 -19.60
N ALA A 846 20.32 18.65 -18.37
CA ALA A 846 20.27 20.06 -17.95
C ALA A 846 21.53 20.82 -18.43
N VAL A 847 21.37 22.08 -18.85
CA VAL A 847 22.46 22.95 -19.32
C VAL A 847 22.33 24.36 -18.73
N ARG A 848 23.42 24.94 -18.20
CA ARG A 848 23.39 26.21 -17.47
C ARG A 848 23.55 27.42 -18.40
N VAL A 849 22.49 28.19 -18.62
CA VAL A 849 22.48 29.45 -19.39
C VAL A 849 22.16 30.63 -18.47
N ASP A 850 23.02 31.65 -18.46
CA ASP A 850 22.87 32.90 -17.69
C ASP A 850 22.42 32.74 -16.22
N GLY A 851 22.89 31.67 -15.56
CA GLY A 851 22.55 31.38 -14.16
C GLY A 851 21.17 30.74 -13.97
N ARG A 852 20.62 30.11 -15.00
CA ARG A 852 19.40 29.28 -15.00
C ARG A 852 19.69 27.94 -15.65
N ASP A 853 18.96 26.89 -15.30
CA ASP A 853 19.04 25.63 -16.01
C ASP A 853 18.00 25.61 -17.12
N LEU A 854 18.41 25.30 -18.34
CA LEU A 854 17.52 24.90 -19.42
C LEU A 854 17.60 23.38 -19.58
N LEU A 855 16.56 22.78 -20.15
CA LEU A 855 16.52 21.35 -20.44
C LEU A 855 16.81 21.12 -21.92
N ALA A 856 17.77 20.25 -22.25
CA ALA A 856 18.04 19.80 -23.61
C ALA A 856 17.52 18.37 -23.83
N SER A 857 16.97 18.07 -25.00
CA SER A 857 16.51 16.73 -25.40
C SER A 857 17.02 16.31 -26.78
N ALA A 858 17.34 15.02 -26.93
CA ALA A 858 17.83 14.42 -28.17
C ALA A 858 16.76 13.54 -28.83
N GLY A 859 16.37 13.86 -30.06
CA GLY A 859 15.31 13.15 -30.78
C GLY A 859 15.82 12.21 -31.87
N ALA A 860 15.07 11.13 -32.10
CA ALA A 860 15.16 10.33 -33.31
C ALA A 860 14.69 11.10 -34.57
N ASP A 861 14.05 12.26 -34.40
CA ASP A 861 13.64 13.22 -35.44
C ASP A 861 14.78 14.08 -35.99
N GLU A 862 16.04 13.66 -35.77
CA GLU A 862 17.27 14.34 -36.21
C GLU A 862 17.53 15.69 -35.52
N THR A 863 16.71 16.07 -34.51
CA THR A 863 16.84 17.37 -33.81
C THR A 863 17.30 17.24 -32.37
N VAL A 864 17.92 18.32 -31.88
CA VAL A 864 18.07 18.58 -30.45
C VAL A 864 17.21 19.79 -30.10
N ARG A 865 16.46 19.72 -29.00
CA ARG A 865 15.60 20.83 -28.56
C ARG A 865 16.02 21.33 -27.20
N ILE A 866 15.96 22.64 -27.00
CA ILE A 866 16.19 23.31 -25.72
C ILE A 866 14.86 23.87 -25.24
N TRP A 867 14.52 23.61 -23.99
CA TRP A 867 13.26 23.96 -23.34
C TRP A 867 13.53 24.80 -22.09
N ASP A 868 12.62 25.72 -21.80
CA ASP A 868 12.53 26.40 -20.51
C ASP A 868 11.72 25.50 -19.55
N PRO A 869 12.33 24.92 -18.50
CA PRO A 869 11.66 24.01 -17.59
C PRO A 869 10.69 24.71 -16.61
N THR A 870 10.74 26.04 -16.48
CA THR A 870 9.77 26.81 -15.69
C THR A 870 8.46 26.96 -16.47
N THR A 871 8.53 27.32 -17.76
CA THR A 871 7.34 27.59 -18.59
C THR A 871 6.83 26.40 -19.38
N GLY A 872 7.65 25.36 -19.57
CA GLY A 872 7.34 24.23 -20.43
C GLY A 872 7.44 24.54 -21.94
N THR A 873 8.03 25.67 -22.33
CA THR A 873 8.09 26.12 -23.74
C THR A 873 9.44 25.82 -24.39
N GLU A 874 9.41 25.48 -25.68
CA GLU A 874 10.63 25.39 -26.50
C GLU A 874 11.30 26.77 -26.62
N VAL A 875 12.63 26.80 -26.45
CA VAL A 875 13.49 27.98 -26.60
C VAL A 875 14.22 27.93 -27.95
N HIS A 876 14.78 26.77 -28.30
CA HIS A 876 15.50 26.55 -29.56
C HIS A 876 15.27 25.15 -30.11
N GLN A 877 15.07 25.03 -31.43
CA GLN A 877 15.20 23.79 -32.19
C GLN A 877 16.54 23.80 -32.94
N LEU A 878 17.48 22.97 -32.48
CA LEU A 878 18.80 22.83 -33.09
C LEU A 878 18.72 21.83 -34.23
N THR A 879 18.92 22.32 -35.45
CA THR A 879 18.89 21.55 -36.69
C THR A 879 20.27 21.49 -37.30
N GLY A 880 20.68 20.31 -37.79
CA GLY A 880 21.98 20.13 -38.42
C GLY A 880 22.41 18.67 -38.54
N HIS A 881 22.10 17.84 -37.53
CA HIS A 881 22.24 16.39 -37.65
C HIS A 881 21.36 15.86 -38.79
N THR A 882 21.82 14.81 -39.47
CA THR A 882 21.14 14.22 -40.65
C THR A 882 20.70 12.77 -40.42
N ALA A 883 20.52 12.39 -39.16
CA ALA A 883 20.01 11.12 -38.67
C ALA A 883 19.72 11.25 -37.15
N SER A 884 19.05 10.25 -36.56
CA SER A 884 18.70 10.17 -35.13
C SER A 884 19.82 10.63 -34.19
N VAL A 885 19.47 11.45 -33.19
CA VAL A 885 20.38 11.95 -32.16
C VAL A 885 20.25 11.04 -30.92
N HIS A 886 21.32 10.34 -30.57
CA HIS A 886 21.30 9.32 -29.52
C HIS A 886 21.57 9.84 -28.11
N GLY A 887 22.17 11.02 -27.95
CA GLY A 887 22.45 11.58 -26.63
C GLY A 887 22.89 13.04 -26.65
N VAL A 888 22.74 13.69 -25.50
CA VAL A 888 23.12 15.08 -25.22
C VAL A 888 23.85 15.21 -23.88
N CYS A 889 24.80 16.12 -23.78
CA CYS A 889 25.59 16.37 -22.58
C CYS A 889 26.06 17.84 -22.51
N ALA A 890 26.00 18.48 -21.34
CA ALA A 890 26.61 19.79 -21.12
C ALA A 890 28.14 19.67 -20.92
N VAL A 891 28.91 20.61 -21.46
CA VAL A 891 30.38 20.67 -21.32
C VAL A 891 30.84 22.10 -21.01
N ARG A 892 31.73 22.27 -20.02
CA ARG A 892 32.15 23.60 -19.54
C ARG A 892 33.33 24.14 -20.35
N VAL A 893 33.11 25.20 -21.14
CA VAL A 893 34.14 25.91 -21.91
C VAL A 893 34.27 27.35 -21.42
N ASP A 894 35.47 27.76 -21.03
CA ASP A 894 35.79 29.13 -20.55
C ASP A 894 34.82 29.72 -19.52
N GLY A 895 34.24 28.87 -18.65
CA GLY A 895 33.28 29.29 -17.63
C GLY A 895 31.84 29.51 -18.15
N ARG A 896 31.48 28.90 -19.28
CA ARG A 896 30.12 28.78 -19.82
C ARG A 896 29.82 27.31 -20.13
N ASP A 897 28.54 26.93 -20.12
CA ASP A 897 28.15 25.60 -20.59
C ASP A 897 27.84 25.67 -22.07
N LEU A 898 28.42 24.76 -22.85
CA LEU A 898 28.00 24.44 -24.20
C LEU A 898 27.26 23.10 -24.19
N LEU A 899 26.41 22.87 -25.19
CA LEU A 899 25.68 21.62 -25.34
C LEU A 899 26.37 20.75 -26.40
N ALA A 900 26.69 19.50 -26.08
CA ALA A 900 27.19 18.52 -27.04
C ALA A 900 26.10 17.50 -27.38
N SER A 901 26.01 17.08 -28.65
CA SER A 901 25.08 16.05 -29.13
C SER A 901 25.76 14.97 -29.97
N ALA A 902 25.30 13.72 -29.85
CA ALA A 902 25.82 12.55 -30.55
C ALA A 902 24.81 12.06 -31.62
N GLY A 903 25.24 12.00 -32.88
CA GLY A 903 24.38 11.62 -34.00
C GLY A 903 24.66 10.23 -34.57
N ALA A 904 23.61 9.60 -35.09
CA ALA A 904 23.71 8.47 -36.01
C ALA A 904 24.35 8.86 -37.36
N ASP A 905 24.49 10.16 -37.65
CA ASP A 905 25.18 10.75 -38.80
C ASP A 905 26.72 10.71 -38.69
N GLU A 906 27.26 9.90 -37.78
CA GLU A 906 28.69 9.73 -37.50
C GLU A 906 29.37 10.98 -36.91
N THR A 907 28.61 12.02 -36.55
CA THR A 907 29.15 13.27 -36.00
C THR A 907 28.82 13.51 -34.53
N VAL A 908 29.65 14.33 -33.89
CA VAL A 908 29.31 15.00 -32.64
C VAL A 908 29.25 16.50 -32.90
N ARG A 909 28.24 17.19 -32.38
CA ARG A 909 28.10 18.64 -32.57
C ARG A 909 28.12 19.36 -31.25
N ILE A 910 28.74 20.54 -31.23
CA ILE A 910 28.77 21.44 -30.08
C ILE A 910 27.95 22.68 -30.44
N TRP A 911 27.04 23.05 -29.57
CA TRP A 911 26.08 24.14 -29.74
C TRP A 911 26.22 25.15 -28.60
N ASP A 912 25.99 26.43 -28.91
CA ASP A 912 25.77 27.45 -27.90
C ASP A 912 24.29 27.45 -27.49
N PRO A 913 23.94 26.99 -26.27
CA PRO A 913 22.56 26.91 -25.81
C PRO A 913 21.89 28.28 -25.63
N THR A 914 22.68 29.37 -25.60
CA THR A 914 22.18 30.75 -25.52
C THR A 914 21.60 31.21 -26.86
N THR A 915 22.35 30.98 -27.94
CA THR A 915 22.01 31.47 -29.30
C THR A 915 21.32 30.44 -30.17
N GLY A 916 21.35 29.16 -29.79
CA GLY A 916 20.83 28.04 -30.59
C GLY A 916 21.69 27.73 -31.83
N THR A 917 22.94 28.19 -31.86
CA THR A 917 23.84 28.04 -33.03
C THR A 917 24.87 26.94 -32.85
N GLU A 918 25.25 26.29 -33.96
CA GLU A 918 26.36 25.34 -33.97
C GLU A 918 27.70 26.09 -33.83
N VAL A 919 28.52 25.64 -32.88
CA VAL A 919 29.88 26.16 -32.63
C VAL A 919 30.92 25.30 -33.35
N HIS A 920 30.78 23.97 -33.27
CA HIS A 920 31.68 23.00 -33.90
C HIS A 920 30.96 21.74 -34.38
N GLN A 921 31.29 21.27 -35.58
CA GLN A 921 30.99 19.91 -36.05
C GLN A 921 32.25 19.04 -35.94
N LEU A 922 32.24 18.09 -35.00
CA LEU A 922 33.33 17.16 -34.76
C LEU A 922 33.16 15.95 -35.69
N THR A 923 34.07 15.82 -36.65
CA THR A 923 34.08 14.75 -37.65
C THR A 923 35.29 13.84 -37.45
N GLY A 924 35.11 12.54 -37.66
CA GLY A 924 36.20 11.58 -37.57
C GLY A 924 35.75 10.15 -37.32
N HIS A 925 34.68 9.96 -36.53
CA HIS A 925 34.01 8.66 -36.41
C HIS A 925 33.51 8.18 -37.78
N THR A 926 33.44 6.85 -37.96
CA THR A 926 33.06 6.22 -39.25
C THR A 926 31.84 5.29 -39.11
N ALA A 927 31.00 5.57 -38.12
CA ALA A 927 29.72 4.94 -37.83
C ALA A 927 28.99 5.74 -36.72
N SER A 928 27.70 5.46 -36.52
CA SER A 928 26.82 6.09 -35.50
C SER A 928 27.50 6.31 -34.14
N VAL A 929 27.32 7.50 -33.57
CA VAL A 929 27.82 7.88 -32.25
C VAL A 929 26.69 7.70 -31.22
N HIS A 930 26.86 6.78 -30.28
CA HIS A 930 25.81 6.38 -29.33
C HIS A 930 25.84 7.13 -28.00
N GLY A 931 26.89 7.89 -27.69
CA GLY A 931 26.96 8.65 -26.46
C GLY A 931 28.09 9.67 -26.41
N VAL A 932 27.85 10.73 -25.65
CA VAL A 932 28.80 11.83 -25.36
C VAL A 932 28.83 12.11 -23.86
N CYS A 933 30.01 12.46 -23.33
CA CYS A 933 30.20 12.76 -21.91
C CYS A 933 31.35 13.76 -21.72
N ALA A 934 31.19 14.74 -20.84
CA ALA A 934 32.28 15.61 -20.41
C ALA A 934 33.22 14.88 -19.41
N VAL A 935 34.53 15.07 -19.56
CA VAL A 935 35.55 14.50 -18.67
C VAL A 935 36.57 15.56 -18.25
N ARG A 936 36.84 15.66 -16.96
CA ARG A 936 37.76 16.65 -16.38
C ARG A 936 39.22 16.20 -16.55
N VAL A 937 40.05 17.00 -17.19
CA VAL A 937 41.50 16.78 -17.35
C VAL A 937 42.26 18.03 -16.95
N ASP A 938 43.15 17.91 -15.96
CA ASP A 938 44.01 19.00 -15.44
C ASP A 938 43.27 20.34 -15.17
N GLY A 939 42.01 20.26 -14.75
CA GLY A 939 41.18 21.44 -14.45
C GLY A 939 40.47 22.06 -15.66
N ARG A 940 40.39 21.36 -16.79
CA ARG A 940 39.59 21.68 -17.99
C ARG A 940 38.61 20.56 -18.28
N ASP A 941 37.51 20.86 -18.97
CA ASP A 941 36.59 19.82 -19.45
C ASP A 941 36.92 19.50 -20.90
N LEU A 942 37.12 18.21 -21.19
CA LEU A 942 37.19 17.66 -22.54
C LEU A 942 35.90 16.90 -22.84
N LEU A 943 35.57 16.73 -24.12
CA LEU A 943 34.40 15.96 -24.55
C LEU A 943 34.84 14.57 -25.01
N ALA A 944 34.20 13.52 -24.53
CA ALA A 944 34.41 12.14 -24.98
C ALA A 944 33.19 11.62 -25.74
N SER A 945 33.41 10.87 -26.82
CA SER A 945 32.35 10.27 -27.65
C SER A 945 32.58 8.79 -27.94
N ALA A 946 31.51 7.98 -27.92
CA ALA A 946 31.54 6.54 -28.20
C ALA A 946 30.77 6.21 -29.48
N SER A 947 31.36 5.38 -30.35
CA SER A 947 30.78 5.04 -31.66
C SER A 947 30.71 3.53 -31.92
N ALA A 948 29.78 3.15 -32.80
CA ALA A 948 29.72 1.85 -33.45
C ALA A 948 30.99 1.50 -34.25
N ASP A 949 31.88 2.45 -34.55
CA ASP A 949 33.17 2.20 -35.21
C ASP A 949 34.19 1.43 -34.35
N GLY A 950 33.88 1.20 -33.06
CA GLY A 950 34.74 0.49 -32.12
C GLY A 950 35.79 1.38 -31.45
N THR A 951 35.66 2.70 -31.57
CA THR A 951 36.54 3.69 -30.94
C THR A 951 35.79 4.59 -29.97
N VAL A 952 36.55 5.16 -29.03
CA VAL A 952 36.14 6.35 -28.28
C VAL A 952 37.07 7.47 -28.69
N ARG A 953 36.56 8.70 -28.88
CA ARG A 953 37.38 9.87 -29.19
C ARG A 953 37.26 10.90 -28.09
N ILE A 954 38.36 11.61 -27.82
CA ILE A 954 38.41 12.74 -26.91
C ILE A 954 38.68 14.00 -27.74
N TRP A 955 37.92 15.05 -27.50
CA TRP A 955 37.92 16.30 -28.23
C TRP A 955 38.13 17.48 -27.27
N ASP A 956 38.82 18.52 -27.74
CA ASP A 956 38.84 19.81 -27.06
C ASP A 956 37.61 20.60 -27.52
N PRO A 957 36.62 20.86 -26.63
CA PRO A 957 35.38 21.53 -26.99
C PRO A 957 35.57 23.02 -27.33
N THR A 958 36.74 23.59 -27.00
CA THR A 958 37.10 24.98 -27.32
C THR A 958 37.50 25.11 -28.79
N THR A 959 38.34 24.19 -29.28
CA THR A 959 38.93 24.25 -30.62
C THR A 959 38.20 23.38 -31.64
N GLY A 960 37.37 22.43 -31.20
CA GLY A 960 36.72 21.44 -32.05
C GLY A 960 37.68 20.35 -32.57
N THR A 961 38.90 20.25 -32.03
CA THR A 961 39.91 19.30 -32.52
C THR A 961 39.95 18.02 -31.68
N GLU A 962 40.18 16.88 -32.34
CA GLU A 962 40.49 15.62 -31.66
C GLU A 962 41.80 15.75 -30.87
N VAL A 963 41.77 15.32 -29.61
CA VAL A 963 42.94 15.22 -28.71
C VAL A 963 43.48 13.78 -28.71
N HIS A 964 42.60 12.78 -28.63
CA HIS A 964 42.97 11.36 -28.62
C HIS A 964 41.94 10.46 -29.30
N GLN A 965 42.40 9.49 -30.10
CA GLN A 965 41.60 8.35 -30.56
C GLN A 965 41.91 7.10 -29.71
N LEU A 966 40.97 6.70 -28.87
CA LEU A 966 41.06 5.54 -27.99
C LEU A 966 40.67 4.27 -28.77
N THR A 967 41.67 3.63 -29.37
CA THR A 967 41.47 2.43 -30.20
C THR A 967 41.58 1.14 -29.39
N GLY A 968 40.77 0.15 -29.76
CA GLY A 968 41.03 -1.24 -29.40
C GLY A 968 39.82 -2.09 -29.04
N HIS A 969 38.62 -1.53 -28.88
CA HIS A 969 37.40 -2.34 -28.86
C HIS A 969 37.23 -3.05 -30.21
N THR A 970 36.71 -4.28 -30.20
CA THR A 970 36.54 -5.09 -31.43
C THR A 970 35.07 -5.26 -31.82
N GLY A 971 34.25 -4.28 -31.43
CA GLY A 971 32.81 -4.23 -31.61
C GLY A 971 32.30 -2.86 -31.16
N TRP A 972 31.03 -2.56 -31.43
CA TRP A 972 30.43 -1.24 -31.19
C TRP A 972 30.66 -0.75 -29.76
N VAL A 973 31.02 0.51 -29.57
CA VAL A 973 31.07 1.12 -28.23
C VAL A 973 29.70 1.72 -27.95
N THR A 974 29.00 1.17 -26.96
CA THR A 974 27.58 1.46 -26.68
C THR A 974 27.39 2.52 -25.60
N GLY A 975 28.47 2.99 -24.97
CA GLY A 975 28.42 4.04 -23.96
C GLY A 975 29.81 4.44 -23.46
N VAL A 976 29.90 5.69 -23.01
CA VAL A 976 31.10 6.31 -22.43
C VAL A 976 30.70 7.17 -21.24
N CYS A 977 31.49 7.13 -20.16
CA CYS A 977 31.23 7.92 -18.95
C CYS A 977 32.53 8.27 -18.22
N ALA A 978 32.60 9.46 -17.62
CA ALA A 978 33.67 9.83 -16.71
C ALA A 978 33.48 9.12 -15.35
N VAL A 979 34.54 8.51 -14.83
CA VAL A 979 34.54 7.80 -13.54
C VAL A 979 35.69 8.31 -12.66
N ARG A 980 35.36 8.77 -11.45
CA ARG A 980 36.38 9.23 -10.49
C ARG A 980 36.92 8.07 -9.67
N VAL A 981 38.22 7.78 -9.81
CA VAL A 981 38.93 6.70 -9.10
C VAL A 981 40.13 7.31 -8.37
N ASP A 982 40.23 7.07 -7.06
CA ASP A 982 41.30 7.59 -6.20
C ASP A 982 41.56 9.10 -6.35
N GLY A 983 40.48 9.87 -6.56
CA GLY A 983 40.52 11.32 -6.73
C GLY A 983 40.94 11.80 -8.13
N ARG A 984 41.15 10.90 -9.09
CA ARG A 984 41.42 11.21 -10.51
C ARG A 984 40.20 10.90 -11.38
N ASP A 985 39.96 11.72 -12.40
CA ASP A 985 38.90 11.51 -13.36
C ASP A 985 39.43 10.67 -14.54
N LEU A 986 38.88 9.47 -14.70
CA LEU A 986 39.19 8.51 -15.76
C LEU A 986 37.99 8.35 -16.68
N LEU A 987 38.17 7.68 -17.82
CA LEU A 987 37.09 7.40 -18.77
C LEU A 987 36.78 5.90 -18.80
N ALA A 988 35.51 5.53 -18.66
CA ALA A 988 35.02 4.16 -18.85
C ALA A 988 34.26 4.04 -20.17
N SER A 989 34.50 2.96 -20.91
CA SER A 989 33.75 2.63 -22.14
C SER A 989 33.25 1.19 -22.12
N ALA A 990 32.00 1.00 -22.52
CA ALA A 990 31.34 -0.30 -22.64
C ALA A 990 31.12 -0.65 -24.12
N SER A 991 31.26 -1.93 -24.49
CA SER A 991 31.20 -2.36 -25.88
C SER A 991 30.56 -3.73 -26.09
N ALA A 992 29.94 -3.89 -27.26
CA ALA A 992 29.50 -5.16 -27.81
C ALA A 992 30.62 -6.21 -27.97
N ASP A 993 31.91 -5.82 -27.87
CA ASP A 993 33.03 -6.77 -27.72
C ASP A 993 33.04 -7.51 -26.37
N ARG A 994 32.03 -7.27 -25.52
CA ARG A 994 31.83 -7.84 -24.18
C ARG A 994 32.94 -7.44 -23.20
N THR A 995 33.55 -6.28 -23.43
CA THR A 995 34.59 -5.72 -22.56
C THR A 995 34.21 -4.32 -22.10
N VAL A 996 34.54 -4.02 -20.85
CA VAL A 996 34.59 -2.66 -20.34
C VAL A 996 36.07 -2.26 -20.26
N ARG A 997 36.39 -1.05 -20.68
CA ARG A 997 37.75 -0.50 -20.65
C ARG A 997 37.78 0.80 -19.88
N ILE A 998 38.85 0.95 -19.12
CA ILE A 998 39.18 2.17 -18.40
C ILE A 998 40.38 2.81 -19.11
N TRP A 999 40.27 4.10 -19.39
CA TRP A 999 41.25 4.90 -20.09
C TRP A 999 41.65 6.10 -19.23
N ASP A 1000 42.90 6.53 -19.39
CA ASP A 1000 43.39 7.78 -18.85
C ASP A 1000 43.15 8.87 -19.93
N PRO A 1001 42.25 9.84 -19.69
CA PRO A 1001 41.85 10.81 -20.70
C PRO A 1001 42.91 11.87 -21.00
N ALA A 1002 43.91 12.05 -20.12
CA ALA A 1002 45.02 12.96 -20.35
C ALA A 1002 46.03 12.39 -21.36
N THR A 1003 46.32 11.08 -21.24
CA THR A 1003 47.32 10.36 -22.04
C THR A 1003 46.74 9.59 -23.22
N GLY A 1004 45.43 9.38 -23.27
CA GLY A 1004 44.75 8.55 -24.26
C GLY A 1004 45.03 7.04 -24.11
N THR A 1005 45.61 6.60 -22.98
CA THR A 1005 46.05 5.21 -22.81
C THR A 1005 45.03 4.34 -22.08
N MET A 1006 44.95 3.06 -22.46
CA MET A 1006 44.09 2.08 -21.80
C MET A 1006 44.71 1.62 -20.47
N VAL A 1007 44.17 2.09 -19.34
CA VAL A 1007 44.59 1.74 -17.98
C VAL A 1007 44.18 0.31 -17.61
N ARG A 1008 42.99 -0.14 -18.05
CA ARG A 1008 42.48 -1.48 -17.72
C ARG A 1008 41.52 -2.00 -18.77
N LYS A 1009 41.61 -3.30 -19.08
CA LYS A 1009 40.63 -4.05 -19.89
C LYS A 1009 40.01 -5.16 -19.05
N LEU A 1010 38.68 -5.21 -18.99
CA LEU A 1010 37.92 -6.25 -18.31
C LEU A 1010 37.37 -7.22 -19.37
N ALA A 1011 38.01 -8.39 -19.54
CA ALA A 1011 37.69 -9.35 -20.59
C ALA A 1011 38.13 -10.80 -20.26
N ARG A 1012 37.47 -11.80 -20.87
CA ARG A 1012 37.99 -13.18 -21.02
C ARG A 1012 38.47 -13.39 -22.47
N ARG A 1013 39.46 -14.27 -22.71
CA ARG A 1013 40.19 -14.35 -24.00
C ARG A 1013 40.52 -15.80 -24.40
N TRP A 1014 40.20 -16.20 -25.63
CA TRP A 1014 40.67 -17.43 -26.31
C TRP A 1014 40.81 -17.22 -27.83
N PHE A 1015 41.64 -18.02 -28.51
CA PHE A 1015 41.94 -17.96 -29.96
C PHE A 1015 42.04 -19.38 -30.58
N ARG A 1016 41.90 -19.46 -31.92
CA ARG A 1016 41.85 -20.71 -32.76
C ARG A 1016 43.17 -21.52 -32.76
N ARG A 1017 43.33 -22.75 -33.30
CA ARG A 1017 42.81 -23.45 -34.52
C ARG A 1017 43.31 -24.93 -34.50
N ARG A 1018 42.75 -26.00 -35.10
CA ARG A 1018 41.38 -26.49 -35.47
C ARG A 1018 41.56 -27.96 -35.95
N VAL A 1019 40.99 -28.97 -35.28
CA VAL A 1019 40.50 -30.27 -35.82
C VAL A 1019 39.28 -30.65 -34.98
N GLY A 1020 38.23 -31.21 -35.57
CA GLY A 1020 36.93 -31.41 -34.91
C GLY A 1020 35.94 -30.30 -35.25
N HIS A 1021 35.02 -29.99 -34.33
CA HIS A 1021 34.09 -28.86 -34.49
C HIS A 1021 34.86 -27.57 -34.82
N VAL A 1022 34.34 -26.83 -35.80
CA VAL A 1022 35.07 -25.69 -36.37
C VAL A 1022 34.79 -24.38 -35.66
N ASP A 1023 33.88 -24.41 -34.68
CA ASP A 1023 33.50 -23.32 -33.79
C ASP A 1023 33.23 -23.87 -32.36
N TRP A 1024 32.64 -23.09 -31.45
CA TRP A 1024 32.50 -23.49 -30.04
C TRP A 1024 31.57 -24.71 -29.87
N VAL A 1025 32.05 -25.74 -29.17
CA VAL A 1025 31.20 -26.84 -28.68
C VAL A 1025 30.40 -26.35 -27.47
N ARG A 1026 29.07 -26.46 -27.53
CA ARG A 1026 28.13 -25.92 -26.54
C ARG A 1026 27.60 -26.97 -25.56
N GLY A 1027 27.38 -28.18 -26.04
CA GLY A 1027 26.88 -29.29 -25.24
C GLY A 1027 27.48 -30.62 -25.67
N VAL A 1028 27.54 -31.56 -24.73
CA VAL A 1028 27.90 -32.97 -24.99
C VAL A 1028 26.98 -33.89 -24.19
N CYS A 1029 26.63 -35.04 -24.74
CA CYS A 1029 25.88 -36.08 -24.03
C CYS A 1029 26.34 -37.49 -24.44
N ALA A 1030 26.12 -38.47 -23.58
CA ALA A 1030 26.23 -39.87 -23.97
C ALA A 1030 24.94 -40.32 -24.67
N VAL A 1031 25.06 -41.20 -25.67
CA VAL A 1031 23.93 -41.80 -26.39
C VAL A 1031 24.23 -43.26 -26.71
N ARG A 1032 23.28 -44.17 -26.46
CA ARG A 1032 23.48 -45.60 -26.69
C ARG A 1032 23.03 -46.02 -28.08
N VAL A 1033 23.97 -46.54 -28.87
CA VAL A 1033 23.74 -46.98 -30.26
C VAL A 1033 24.16 -48.45 -30.39
N ASP A 1034 23.23 -49.32 -30.82
CA ASP A 1034 23.46 -50.76 -30.98
C ASP A 1034 24.14 -51.45 -29.77
N GLY A 1035 23.77 -51.00 -28.57
CA GLY A 1035 24.30 -51.50 -27.31
C GLY A 1035 25.64 -50.89 -26.85
N ARG A 1036 26.28 -50.03 -27.67
CA ARG A 1036 27.51 -49.28 -27.35
C ARG A 1036 27.19 -47.87 -26.88
N ASP A 1037 27.96 -47.35 -25.94
CA ASP A 1037 27.83 -45.97 -25.49
C ASP A 1037 28.76 -45.07 -26.35
N LEU A 1038 28.17 -44.13 -27.08
CA LEU A 1038 28.86 -43.14 -27.91
C LEU A 1038 28.75 -41.75 -27.29
N LEU A 1039 29.66 -40.85 -27.64
CA LEU A 1039 29.61 -39.45 -27.24
C LEU A 1039 28.99 -38.62 -28.37
N ALA A 1040 28.03 -37.76 -28.08
CA ALA A 1040 27.52 -36.77 -29.02
C ALA A 1040 27.89 -35.35 -28.57
N SER A 1041 28.08 -34.42 -29.50
CA SER A 1041 28.43 -33.02 -29.25
C SER A 1041 27.67 -32.06 -30.16
N ALA A 1042 27.21 -30.94 -29.62
CA ALA A 1042 26.56 -29.82 -30.31
C ALA A 1042 27.45 -28.58 -30.34
N SER A 1043 27.35 -27.76 -31.39
CA SER A 1043 28.31 -26.69 -31.66
C SER A 1043 27.75 -25.52 -32.49
N ASP A 1044 28.37 -24.36 -32.31
CA ASP A 1044 28.16 -23.14 -33.10
C ASP A 1044 28.50 -23.31 -34.59
N ASP A 1045 29.23 -24.37 -34.96
CA ASP A 1045 29.39 -24.79 -36.37
C ASP A 1045 28.14 -25.38 -37.02
N LYS A 1046 26.98 -25.24 -36.38
CA LYS A 1046 25.64 -25.61 -36.87
C LYS A 1046 25.43 -27.12 -37.03
N THR A 1047 26.32 -27.92 -36.42
CA THR A 1047 26.30 -29.39 -36.54
C THR A 1047 26.31 -30.09 -35.19
N VAL A 1048 25.74 -31.29 -35.19
CA VAL A 1048 25.93 -32.26 -34.12
C VAL A 1048 26.88 -33.34 -34.62
N ARG A 1049 27.82 -33.81 -33.81
CA ARG A 1049 28.74 -34.91 -34.16
C ARG A 1049 28.66 -36.03 -33.14
N ILE A 1050 28.80 -37.27 -33.60
CA ILE A 1050 28.85 -38.48 -32.77
C ILE A 1050 30.26 -39.06 -32.89
N TRP A 1051 30.83 -39.49 -31.78
CA TRP A 1051 32.20 -39.95 -31.61
C TRP A 1051 32.22 -41.29 -30.89
N ASP A 1052 33.18 -42.15 -31.24
CA ASP A 1052 33.52 -43.32 -30.43
C ASP A 1052 34.52 -42.86 -29.35
N PRO A 1053 34.16 -42.88 -28.05
CA PRO A 1053 35.03 -42.40 -26.98
C PRO A 1053 36.27 -43.30 -26.76
N THR A 1054 36.28 -44.51 -27.32
CA THR A 1054 37.38 -45.48 -27.22
C THR A 1054 38.47 -45.20 -28.24
N THR A 1055 38.09 -44.84 -29.46
CA THR A 1055 39.02 -44.59 -30.58
C THR A 1055 39.31 -43.11 -30.81
N GLY A 1056 38.47 -42.21 -30.28
CA GLY A 1056 38.53 -40.77 -30.54
C GLY A 1056 38.12 -40.37 -31.96
N THR A 1057 37.56 -41.29 -32.75
CA THR A 1057 37.15 -41.02 -34.13
C THR A 1057 35.71 -40.54 -34.21
N GLU A 1058 35.45 -39.57 -35.09
CA GLU A 1058 34.09 -39.20 -35.49
C GLU A 1058 33.41 -40.38 -36.19
N VAL A 1059 32.26 -40.79 -35.65
CA VAL A 1059 31.39 -41.85 -36.19
C VAL A 1059 30.39 -41.24 -37.19
N ARG A 1060 29.87 -40.04 -36.91
CA ARG A 1060 28.86 -39.39 -37.75
C ARG A 1060 28.80 -37.87 -37.54
N GLN A 1061 28.55 -37.12 -38.61
CA GLN A 1061 28.11 -35.72 -38.56
C GLN A 1061 26.63 -35.63 -38.90
N LEU A 1062 25.86 -34.90 -38.10
CA LEU A 1062 24.45 -34.59 -38.33
C LEU A 1062 24.35 -33.13 -38.76
N THR A 1063 23.79 -32.90 -39.94
CA THR A 1063 23.65 -31.59 -40.57
C THR A 1063 22.18 -31.29 -40.81
N GLY A 1064 21.72 -30.09 -40.47
CA GLY A 1064 20.36 -29.67 -40.78
C GLY A 1064 19.93 -28.38 -40.09
N HIS A 1065 20.49 -28.09 -38.90
CA HIS A 1065 20.30 -26.79 -38.25
C HIS A 1065 20.87 -25.66 -39.11
N THR A 1066 20.15 -24.54 -39.14
CA THR A 1066 20.55 -23.36 -39.91
C THR A 1066 21.28 -22.32 -39.06
N ASP A 1067 21.35 -22.51 -37.74
CA ASP A 1067 22.17 -21.71 -36.82
C ASP A 1067 22.83 -22.52 -35.68
N TRP A 1068 23.43 -21.84 -34.70
CA TRP A 1068 24.24 -22.44 -33.63
C TRP A 1068 23.44 -23.49 -32.83
N VAL A 1069 24.04 -24.68 -32.62
CA VAL A 1069 23.42 -25.73 -31.81
C VAL A 1069 23.92 -25.61 -30.37
N ARG A 1070 23.02 -25.21 -29.45
CA ARG A 1070 23.36 -24.92 -28.05
C ARG A 1070 23.19 -26.12 -27.13
N GLY A 1071 22.07 -26.82 -27.22
CA GLY A 1071 21.70 -27.93 -26.33
C GLY A 1071 21.78 -29.29 -27.02
N ILE A 1072 22.11 -30.34 -26.26
CA ILE A 1072 22.06 -31.73 -26.72
C ILE A 1072 21.73 -32.69 -25.57
N SER A 1073 20.84 -33.65 -25.81
CA SER A 1073 20.45 -34.68 -24.82
C SER A 1073 20.13 -35.99 -25.52
N ALA A 1074 20.16 -37.11 -24.79
CA ALA A 1074 19.45 -38.33 -25.20
C ALA A 1074 18.01 -38.28 -24.67
N VAL A 1075 17.08 -38.98 -25.33
CA VAL A 1075 15.70 -39.22 -24.87
C VAL A 1075 15.31 -40.66 -25.24
N ARG A 1076 14.67 -41.42 -24.35
CA ARG A 1076 14.36 -42.83 -24.63
C ARG A 1076 12.95 -43.00 -25.20
N VAL A 1077 12.87 -43.51 -26.42
CA VAL A 1077 11.60 -43.79 -27.14
C VAL A 1077 11.56 -45.27 -27.50
N ASP A 1078 10.46 -45.95 -27.14
CA ASP A 1078 10.24 -47.39 -27.40
C ASP A 1078 11.44 -48.31 -27.04
N GLY A 1079 12.16 -47.95 -25.98
CA GLY A 1079 13.32 -48.69 -25.49
C GLY A 1079 14.64 -48.42 -26.21
N ARG A 1080 14.68 -47.49 -27.17
CA ARG A 1080 15.88 -47.00 -27.86
C ARG A 1080 16.22 -45.57 -27.45
N ASP A 1081 17.49 -45.20 -27.47
CA ASP A 1081 17.91 -43.83 -27.21
C ASP A 1081 17.92 -43.05 -28.54
N LEU A 1082 17.16 -41.96 -28.61
CA LEU A 1082 17.22 -40.96 -29.67
C LEU A 1082 18.03 -39.76 -29.18
N LEU A 1083 18.65 -39.04 -30.12
CA LEU A 1083 19.45 -37.85 -29.82
C LEU A 1083 18.59 -36.61 -30.08
N THR A 1084 18.60 -35.63 -29.18
CA THR A 1084 17.88 -34.36 -29.34
C THR A 1084 18.84 -33.19 -29.34
N SER A 1085 18.54 -32.16 -30.14
CA SER A 1085 19.35 -30.94 -30.24
C SER A 1085 18.49 -29.68 -30.26
N ALA A 1086 18.99 -28.62 -29.61
CA ALA A 1086 18.38 -27.29 -29.51
C ALA A 1086 19.29 -26.24 -30.15
N SER A 1087 18.71 -25.25 -30.82
CA SER A 1087 19.45 -24.35 -31.71
C SER A 1087 18.86 -22.95 -31.79
N ASP A 1088 19.70 -21.99 -32.19
CA ASP A 1088 19.34 -20.60 -32.50
C ASP A 1088 18.46 -20.47 -33.74
N ASP A 1089 18.32 -21.52 -34.55
CA ASP A 1089 17.31 -21.60 -35.62
C ASP A 1089 15.87 -21.85 -35.13
N GLU A 1090 15.57 -21.56 -33.86
CA GLU A 1090 14.26 -21.67 -33.21
C GLU A 1090 13.70 -23.12 -33.15
N THR A 1091 14.47 -24.13 -33.59
CA THR A 1091 14.02 -25.52 -33.67
C THR A 1091 14.66 -26.45 -32.63
N VAL A 1092 13.85 -27.41 -32.17
CA VAL A 1092 14.33 -28.65 -31.57
C VAL A 1092 14.29 -29.74 -32.64
N ARG A 1093 15.31 -30.61 -32.69
CA ARG A 1093 15.35 -31.76 -33.60
C ARG A 1093 15.63 -33.04 -32.84
N ILE A 1094 15.01 -34.13 -33.30
CA ILE A 1094 15.19 -35.48 -32.77
C ILE A 1094 15.77 -36.34 -33.90
N TRP A 1095 16.88 -37.02 -33.63
CA TRP A 1095 17.66 -37.79 -34.58
C TRP A 1095 17.74 -39.25 -34.14
N ASP A 1096 17.74 -40.16 -35.11
CA ASP A 1096 18.21 -41.53 -34.91
C ASP A 1096 19.74 -41.51 -34.94
N PRO A 1097 20.43 -41.84 -33.83
CA PRO A 1097 21.89 -41.76 -33.78
C PRO A 1097 22.60 -42.89 -34.54
N ALA A 1098 21.91 -44.00 -34.85
CA ALA A 1098 22.46 -45.10 -35.64
C ALA A 1098 22.53 -44.73 -37.12
N THR A 1099 21.44 -44.17 -37.67
CA THR A 1099 21.35 -43.78 -39.09
C THR A 1099 21.86 -42.35 -39.36
N GLY A 1100 21.70 -41.45 -38.40
CA GLY A 1100 21.89 -40.01 -38.53
C GLY A 1100 20.73 -39.25 -39.16
N THR A 1101 19.56 -39.87 -39.32
CA THR A 1101 18.39 -39.21 -39.92
C THR A 1101 17.59 -38.42 -38.89
N GLU A 1102 17.10 -37.24 -39.27
CA GLU A 1102 16.10 -36.48 -38.51
C GLU A 1102 14.78 -37.29 -38.50
N VAL A 1103 14.28 -37.61 -37.30
CA VAL A 1103 13.05 -38.40 -37.06
C VAL A 1103 11.86 -37.47 -36.81
N ARG A 1104 12.08 -36.39 -36.03
CA ARG A 1104 11.07 -35.37 -35.69
C ARG A 1104 11.72 -33.99 -35.55
N ARG A 1105 10.89 -32.96 -35.69
CA ARG A 1105 11.23 -31.56 -35.41
C ARG A 1105 10.12 -30.88 -34.62
N PRO A 1106 10.13 -30.96 -33.28
CA PRO A 1106 9.24 -30.15 -32.46
C PRO A 1106 9.46 -28.65 -32.70
N THR A 1107 8.37 -27.90 -32.77
CA THR A 1107 8.35 -26.45 -33.01
C THR A 1107 7.43 -25.76 -32.01
N GLY A 1108 7.63 -24.47 -31.77
CA GLY A 1108 6.73 -23.66 -30.94
C GLY A 1108 7.40 -22.48 -30.26
N HIS A 1109 8.71 -22.55 -30.01
CA HIS A 1109 9.47 -21.40 -29.49
C HIS A 1109 9.45 -20.24 -30.48
N ALA A 1110 9.36 -19.02 -29.96
CA ALA A 1110 9.31 -17.78 -30.72
C ALA A 1110 10.68 -17.07 -30.78
N ASN A 1111 11.73 -17.75 -30.33
CA ASN A 1111 13.11 -17.28 -30.29
C ASN A 1111 14.04 -18.52 -30.11
N TRP A 1112 15.35 -18.29 -30.02
CA TRP A 1112 16.39 -19.33 -29.89
C TRP A 1112 16.08 -20.40 -28.83
N VAL A 1113 16.37 -21.67 -29.14
CA VAL A 1113 16.27 -22.76 -28.15
C VAL A 1113 17.63 -23.02 -27.54
N THR A 1114 17.76 -22.76 -26.24
CA THR A 1114 19.03 -22.70 -25.52
C THR A 1114 19.48 -24.05 -24.96
N GLY A 1115 18.53 -24.91 -24.60
CA GLY A 1115 18.79 -26.20 -23.97
C GLY A 1115 17.65 -27.19 -24.18
N VAL A 1116 17.96 -28.48 -24.05
CA VAL A 1116 17.00 -29.60 -24.06
C VAL A 1116 17.41 -30.66 -23.05
N CYS A 1117 16.44 -31.30 -22.42
CA CYS A 1117 16.65 -32.48 -21.57
C CYS A 1117 15.47 -33.46 -21.66
N ALA A 1118 15.73 -34.75 -21.41
CA ALA A 1118 14.66 -35.70 -21.15
C ALA A 1118 14.14 -35.55 -19.70
N VAL A 1119 12.83 -35.58 -19.51
CA VAL A 1119 12.17 -35.60 -18.20
C VAL A 1119 11.20 -36.77 -18.13
N ARG A 1120 11.20 -37.49 -17.01
CA ARG A 1120 10.36 -38.68 -16.86
C ARG A 1120 8.96 -38.30 -16.34
N VAL A 1121 7.92 -38.77 -17.02
CA VAL A 1121 6.50 -38.55 -16.68
C VAL A 1121 5.75 -39.87 -16.85
N ASP A 1122 5.04 -40.31 -15.82
CA ASP A 1122 4.25 -41.57 -15.80
C ASP A 1122 4.99 -42.80 -16.35
N GLY A 1123 6.29 -42.87 -16.05
CA GLY A 1123 7.16 -43.97 -16.48
C GLY A 1123 7.74 -43.86 -17.90
N ARG A 1124 7.39 -42.83 -18.67
CA ARG A 1124 7.90 -42.53 -20.03
C ARG A 1124 8.81 -41.30 -20.01
N ASP A 1125 9.66 -41.15 -21.02
CA ASP A 1125 10.47 -39.94 -21.20
C ASP A 1125 9.73 -38.95 -22.12
N LEU A 1126 9.56 -37.71 -21.66
CA LEU A 1126 9.16 -36.57 -22.47
C LEU A 1126 10.39 -35.69 -22.75
N LEU A 1127 10.33 -34.90 -23.82
CA LEU A 1127 11.38 -33.95 -24.19
C LEU A 1127 10.99 -32.56 -23.67
N ALA A 1128 11.83 -31.95 -22.84
CA ALA A 1128 11.70 -30.55 -22.44
C ALA A 1128 12.75 -29.68 -23.14
N GLY A 1129 12.38 -28.46 -23.52
CA GLY A 1129 13.25 -27.47 -24.15
C GLY A 1129 13.10 -26.09 -23.52
N ALA A 1130 14.21 -25.37 -23.42
CA ALA A 1130 14.29 -24.01 -22.88
C ALA A 1130 14.45 -22.99 -24.00
N GLY A 1131 13.65 -21.92 -23.97
CA GLY A 1131 13.65 -20.85 -24.96
C GLY A 1131 14.20 -19.52 -24.45
N ALA A 1132 14.84 -18.79 -25.37
CA ALA A 1132 15.15 -17.37 -25.20
C ALA A 1132 13.89 -16.49 -25.20
N ASP A 1133 12.73 -17.06 -25.54
CA ASP A 1133 11.39 -16.47 -25.41
C ASP A 1133 10.85 -16.48 -23.95
N GLY A 1134 11.64 -16.93 -22.97
CA GLY A 1134 11.24 -16.98 -21.56
C GLY A 1134 10.36 -18.18 -21.21
N THR A 1135 10.24 -19.16 -22.11
CA THR A 1135 9.35 -20.31 -21.92
C THR A 1135 10.11 -21.62 -21.84
N VAL A 1136 9.50 -22.62 -21.19
CA VAL A 1136 9.93 -24.01 -21.25
C VAL A 1136 8.81 -24.83 -21.88
N ARG A 1137 9.08 -25.52 -22.98
CA ARG A 1137 8.09 -26.35 -23.67
C ARG A 1137 8.38 -27.84 -23.47
N ILE A 1138 7.33 -28.66 -23.41
CA ILE A 1138 7.41 -30.11 -23.23
C ILE A 1138 6.68 -30.78 -24.39
N TRP A 1139 7.32 -31.73 -25.06
CA TRP A 1139 6.77 -32.50 -26.19
C TRP A 1139 6.84 -34.01 -25.94
N ASP A 1140 5.92 -34.76 -26.55
CA ASP A 1140 6.04 -36.21 -26.71
C ASP A 1140 7.05 -36.49 -27.84
N PRO A 1141 8.18 -37.16 -27.57
CA PRO A 1141 9.23 -37.40 -28.57
C PRO A 1141 8.82 -38.40 -29.67
N THR A 1142 7.75 -39.19 -29.46
CA THR A 1142 7.22 -40.19 -30.40
C THR A 1142 6.41 -39.51 -31.52
N THR A 1143 5.53 -38.59 -31.12
CA THR A 1143 4.62 -37.86 -32.03
C THR A 1143 5.24 -36.55 -32.53
N GLY A 1144 6.08 -35.91 -31.70
CA GLY A 1144 6.55 -34.53 -31.88
C GLY A 1144 5.53 -33.46 -31.45
N THR A 1145 4.41 -33.84 -30.84
CA THR A 1145 3.35 -32.90 -30.42
C THR A 1145 3.69 -32.25 -29.08
N GLU A 1146 3.39 -30.96 -28.96
CA GLU A 1146 3.50 -30.26 -27.68
C GLU A 1146 2.47 -30.79 -26.68
N VAL A 1147 2.96 -31.10 -25.47
CA VAL A 1147 2.17 -31.56 -24.33
C VAL A 1147 1.85 -30.39 -23.40
N ARG A 1148 2.81 -29.48 -23.20
CA ARG A 1148 2.70 -28.33 -22.29
C ARG A 1148 3.66 -27.20 -22.66
N GLN A 1149 3.23 -25.97 -22.40
CA GLN A 1149 4.09 -24.79 -22.34
C GLN A 1149 4.08 -24.26 -20.89
N LEU A 1150 5.26 -24.07 -20.33
CA LEU A 1150 5.48 -23.49 -19.00
C LEU A 1150 5.93 -22.04 -19.20
N THR A 1151 5.21 -21.12 -18.57
CA THR A 1151 5.44 -19.67 -18.68
C THR A 1151 5.70 -19.08 -17.30
N GLY A 1152 6.45 -17.97 -17.26
CA GLY A 1152 6.61 -17.19 -16.04
C GLY A 1152 8.00 -16.55 -15.90
N HIS A 1153 9.03 -17.11 -16.52
CA HIS A 1153 10.33 -16.43 -16.62
C HIS A 1153 10.18 -15.15 -17.45
N THR A 1154 10.84 -14.08 -17.03
CA THR A 1154 10.79 -12.74 -17.66
C THR A 1154 12.00 -12.47 -18.55
N GLY A 1155 12.94 -13.41 -18.61
CA GLY A 1155 14.13 -13.38 -19.45
C GLY A 1155 14.45 -14.76 -20.04
N SER A 1156 15.41 -14.80 -20.95
CA SER A 1156 15.85 -16.02 -21.64
C SER A 1156 16.14 -17.16 -20.67
N VAL A 1157 15.43 -18.28 -20.81
CA VAL A 1157 15.78 -19.50 -20.11
C VAL A 1157 17.08 -20.02 -20.72
N SER A 1158 18.11 -20.22 -19.91
CA SER A 1158 19.49 -20.48 -20.33
C SER A 1158 19.90 -21.94 -20.12
N GLY A 1159 19.29 -22.60 -19.14
CA GLY A 1159 19.59 -23.98 -18.75
C GLY A 1159 18.36 -24.69 -18.21
N ILE A 1160 18.34 -26.00 -18.42
CA ILE A 1160 17.21 -26.88 -18.07
C ILE A 1160 17.75 -28.24 -17.63
N SER A 1161 17.16 -28.81 -16.59
CA SER A 1161 17.55 -30.13 -16.07
C SER A 1161 16.35 -30.84 -15.44
N ALA A 1162 16.17 -32.11 -15.75
CA ALA A 1162 15.34 -32.97 -14.92
C ALA A 1162 16.01 -33.19 -13.56
N LEU A 1163 15.21 -33.26 -12.50
CA LEU A 1163 15.67 -33.56 -11.14
C LEU A 1163 14.71 -34.55 -10.48
N ARG A 1164 15.22 -35.32 -9.52
CA ARG A 1164 14.40 -36.24 -8.73
C ARG A 1164 14.50 -35.92 -7.25
N VAL A 1165 13.37 -35.56 -6.64
CA VAL A 1165 13.26 -35.11 -5.23
C VAL A 1165 12.11 -35.87 -4.59
N ASP A 1166 12.33 -36.45 -3.41
CA ASP A 1166 11.35 -37.28 -2.68
C ASP A 1166 10.67 -38.35 -3.55
N GLY A 1167 11.44 -38.92 -4.49
CA GLY A 1167 10.98 -39.92 -5.45
C GLY A 1167 10.20 -39.38 -6.66
N ARG A 1168 9.83 -38.10 -6.67
CA ARG A 1168 9.12 -37.42 -7.78
C ARG A 1168 10.11 -36.92 -8.84
N ASP A 1169 9.76 -37.13 -10.10
CA ASP A 1169 10.50 -36.59 -11.24
C ASP A 1169 9.95 -35.19 -11.58
N LEU A 1170 10.83 -34.18 -11.61
CA LEU A 1170 10.51 -32.76 -11.75
C LEU A 1170 11.41 -32.12 -12.81
N LEU A 1171 11.20 -30.83 -13.07
CA LEU A 1171 11.99 -30.04 -14.02
C LEU A 1171 12.52 -28.76 -13.35
N ALA A 1172 13.81 -28.46 -13.49
CA ALA A 1172 14.41 -27.18 -13.09
C ALA A 1172 14.73 -26.35 -14.35
N SER A 1173 14.48 -25.05 -14.30
CA SER A 1173 14.92 -24.09 -15.30
C SER A 1173 15.70 -22.94 -14.67
N ALA A 1174 16.81 -22.55 -15.30
CA ALA A 1174 17.61 -21.38 -14.96
C ALA A 1174 17.42 -20.30 -16.03
N SER A 1175 17.35 -19.03 -15.64
CA SER A 1175 17.10 -17.92 -16.57
C SER A 1175 17.96 -16.68 -16.30
N ALA A 1176 18.10 -15.89 -17.36
CA ALA A 1176 18.69 -14.57 -17.32
C ALA A 1176 17.90 -13.55 -16.48
N ASP A 1177 16.65 -13.87 -16.08
CA ASP A 1177 15.89 -13.09 -15.09
C ASP A 1177 16.40 -13.23 -13.64
N ALA A 1178 17.56 -13.87 -13.45
CA ALA A 1178 18.18 -14.17 -12.16
C ALA A 1178 17.30 -15.04 -11.24
N THR A 1179 16.41 -15.87 -11.81
CA THR A 1179 15.65 -16.89 -11.07
C THR A 1179 15.94 -18.32 -11.54
N VAL A 1180 15.71 -19.25 -10.63
CA VAL A 1180 15.62 -20.69 -10.90
C VAL A 1180 14.23 -21.16 -10.48
N ARG A 1181 13.54 -21.86 -11.38
CA ARG A 1181 12.17 -22.34 -11.15
C ARG A 1181 12.11 -23.85 -11.18
N ILE A 1182 11.33 -24.41 -10.27
CA ILE A 1182 11.07 -25.85 -10.16
C ILE A 1182 9.62 -26.08 -10.58
N TRP A 1183 9.42 -26.99 -11.52
CA TRP A 1183 8.12 -27.27 -12.15
C TRP A 1183 7.74 -28.73 -11.97
N ASP A 1184 6.44 -28.97 -11.82
CA ASP A 1184 5.83 -30.28 -11.98
C ASP A 1184 5.52 -30.50 -13.48
N PRO A 1185 6.16 -31.46 -14.17
CA PRO A 1185 5.96 -31.69 -15.61
C PRO A 1185 4.61 -32.35 -15.95
N ILE A 1186 3.91 -32.91 -14.97
CA ILE A 1186 2.60 -33.57 -15.12
C ILE A 1186 1.48 -32.54 -15.13
N THR A 1187 1.53 -31.56 -14.22
CA THR A 1187 0.52 -30.50 -14.10
C THR A 1187 0.89 -29.24 -14.88
N GLY A 1188 2.18 -28.98 -15.07
CA GLY A 1188 2.72 -27.71 -15.57
C GLY A 1188 2.80 -26.62 -14.50
N THR A 1189 2.51 -26.93 -13.23
CA THR A 1189 2.55 -25.94 -12.15
C THR A 1189 3.99 -25.62 -11.75
N GLN A 1190 4.26 -24.33 -11.51
CA GLN A 1190 5.47 -23.89 -10.82
C GLN A 1190 5.34 -24.25 -9.34
N LEU A 1191 6.22 -25.12 -8.85
CA LEU A 1191 6.27 -25.51 -7.44
C LEU A 1191 7.06 -24.52 -6.60
N VAL A 1192 8.18 -24.02 -7.14
CA VAL A 1192 9.11 -23.13 -6.41
C VAL A 1192 9.70 -22.10 -7.38
N ASN A 1193 9.81 -20.85 -6.92
CA ASN A 1193 10.64 -19.81 -7.56
C ASN A 1193 11.75 -19.40 -6.59
N ILE A 1194 13.00 -19.45 -7.06
CA ILE A 1194 14.20 -19.22 -6.26
C ILE A 1194 14.97 -18.06 -6.88
N PRO A 1195 15.06 -16.89 -6.23
CA PRO A 1195 15.90 -15.81 -6.71
C PRO A 1195 17.37 -16.16 -6.48
N ALA A 1196 18.15 -16.13 -7.56
CA ALA A 1196 19.59 -16.36 -7.55
C ALA A 1196 20.41 -15.06 -7.47
N TYR A 1197 19.75 -13.90 -7.64
CA TYR A 1197 20.32 -12.54 -7.59
C TYR A 1197 21.48 -12.25 -8.57
N ALA A 1198 21.78 -13.19 -9.45
CA ALA A 1198 22.64 -13.07 -10.61
C ALA A 1198 22.08 -13.97 -11.73
N GLU A 1199 22.41 -13.66 -12.98
CA GLU A 1199 22.04 -14.45 -14.16
C GLU A 1199 22.33 -15.93 -13.93
N ALA A 1200 21.27 -16.75 -13.87
CA ALA A 1200 21.40 -18.19 -13.74
C ALA A 1200 21.63 -18.75 -15.15
N ALA A 1201 22.82 -19.28 -15.41
CA ALA A 1201 23.27 -19.72 -16.73
C ALA A 1201 23.12 -21.23 -16.95
N THR A 1202 23.03 -22.01 -15.86
CA THR A 1202 22.77 -23.46 -15.92
C THR A 1202 22.22 -23.95 -14.58
N VAL A 1203 21.50 -25.07 -14.60
CA VAL A 1203 21.02 -25.77 -13.40
C VAL A 1203 21.22 -27.26 -13.57
N ASN A 1204 21.51 -27.97 -12.48
CA ASN A 1204 21.64 -29.42 -12.44
C ASN A 1204 21.21 -29.94 -11.05
N ALA A 1205 21.12 -31.25 -10.87
CA ALA A 1205 20.78 -31.88 -9.59
C ALA A 1205 21.80 -32.95 -9.17
N ILE A 1206 22.23 -32.91 -7.92
CA ILE A 1206 23.18 -33.87 -7.32
C ILE A 1206 22.61 -34.30 -5.96
N ASP A 1207 22.42 -35.60 -5.77
CA ASP A 1207 21.90 -36.20 -4.51
C ASP A 1207 20.62 -35.51 -3.97
N GLY A 1208 19.69 -35.17 -4.86
CA GLY A 1208 18.42 -34.50 -4.53
C GLY A 1208 18.52 -32.98 -4.32
N ARG A 1209 19.72 -32.40 -4.38
CA ARG A 1209 19.98 -30.95 -4.26
C ARG A 1209 20.13 -30.30 -5.61
N VAL A 1210 19.68 -29.06 -5.74
CA VAL A 1210 19.83 -28.25 -6.95
C VAL A 1210 21.13 -27.48 -6.89
N VAL A 1211 21.95 -27.58 -7.94
CA VAL A 1211 23.18 -26.80 -8.11
C VAL A 1211 23.01 -25.88 -9.31
N VAL A 1212 23.20 -24.59 -9.08
CA VAL A 1212 23.00 -23.52 -10.07
C VAL A 1212 24.35 -22.93 -10.44
N GLY A 1213 24.64 -22.87 -11.73
CA GLY A 1213 25.74 -22.09 -12.29
C GLY A 1213 25.28 -20.67 -12.56
N LEU A 1214 25.81 -19.72 -11.81
CA LEU A 1214 25.56 -18.29 -11.94
C LEU A 1214 26.66 -17.64 -12.76
N SER A 1215 26.37 -16.51 -13.42
CA SER A 1215 27.41 -15.69 -14.07
C SER A 1215 28.51 -15.22 -13.08
N THR A 1216 28.20 -15.21 -11.78
CA THR A 1216 29.09 -14.86 -10.66
C THR A 1216 29.77 -16.04 -9.97
N GLY A 1217 29.34 -17.30 -10.20
CA GLY A 1217 29.88 -18.49 -9.52
C GLY A 1217 28.91 -19.68 -9.41
N LEU A 1218 28.86 -20.34 -8.26
CA LEU A 1218 28.00 -21.51 -7.98
C LEU A 1218 27.13 -21.29 -6.75
N LEU A 1219 25.90 -21.80 -6.77
CA LEU A 1219 24.97 -21.82 -5.63
C LEU A 1219 24.37 -23.23 -5.48
N ALA A 1220 24.37 -23.78 -4.26
CA ALA A 1220 23.75 -25.06 -3.95
C ALA A 1220 22.54 -24.90 -3.02
N ILE A 1221 21.43 -25.55 -3.38
CA ILE A 1221 20.12 -25.41 -2.74
C ILE A 1221 19.54 -26.79 -2.42
N GLU A 1222 18.96 -26.92 -1.23
CA GLU A 1222 18.12 -28.06 -0.84
C GLU A 1222 16.65 -27.71 -1.08
N LEU A 1223 15.85 -28.63 -1.60
CA LEU A 1223 14.41 -28.46 -1.81
C LEU A 1223 13.62 -29.22 -0.74
N ASN A 1224 12.51 -28.67 -0.29
CA ASN A 1224 11.60 -29.31 0.66
C ASN A 1224 10.15 -29.19 0.17
N LEU A 1225 9.71 -30.21 -0.55
CA LEU A 1225 8.41 -30.24 -1.24
C LEU A 1225 7.26 -30.78 -0.36
N ALA A 1226 7.55 -31.11 0.90
CA ALA A 1226 6.52 -31.51 1.87
C ALA A 1226 5.65 -30.32 2.33
N LEU A 1227 6.15 -29.10 2.15
CA LEU A 1227 5.44 -27.85 2.43
C LEU A 1227 4.55 -27.52 1.21
N ARG A 1228 3.28 -27.90 1.29
CA ARG A 1228 2.28 -27.59 0.26
C ARG A 1228 2.04 -26.07 0.17
N ALA A 1229 1.55 -25.63 -1.00
CA ALA A 1229 1.11 -24.27 -1.25
C ALA A 1229 0.02 -23.79 -0.26
N PRO A 1230 -0.20 -22.46 -0.10
CA PRO A 1230 -0.91 -21.89 1.06
C PRO A 1230 -2.43 -22.12 1.16
N GLU A 1231 -3.03 -23.02 0.37
CA GLU A 1231 -4.50 -23.18 0.29
C GLU A 1231 -5.09 -24.12 1.37
N GLN A 1232 -4.30 -24.64 2.32
CA GLN A 1232 -4.77 -25.63 3.32
C GLN A 1232 -4.18 -25.46 4.75
N LEU A 1233 -3.81 -24.26 5.19
CA LEU A 1233 -3.33 -23.98 6.56
C LEU A 1233 -3.96 -22.75 7.22
#